data_AF-A0A933AQ27-F1
#
_entry.id   AF-A0A933AQ27-F1
#
_cell.length_a   1.000
_cell.length_b   1.000
_cell.length_c   1.000
_cell.angle_alpha   90.00
_cell.angle_beta   90.00
_cell.angle_gamma   90.00
#
_symmetry.space_group_name_H-M   'P 1'
#
loop_
_entity.id
_entity.type
_entity.pdbx_description
1 polymer ?
#
loop_
_entity_poly.entity_id
_entity_poly.type
_entity_poly.pdbx_seq_one_letter_code
_entity_poly.pdbx_strand_id
1 'polypeptide(L)'
;MVMMVRIAVTVVLLAFVVGSVGIPASNPAVASTSDATWTGAVASSTNDTYTIDGYGSQYTATYFRVAGGGRYDAGLRFTGVNVPKGSTIKSAKLRVNNYLWSWQDTTATIYGEANARAVDFGPGNPLISQRTKTTASAYWAQDGIWTDGAWYESPDLSAIIQEIVNRADWNPGNPLALMLKGGNGTGYRSIAAYDSGPRRAATLAITYGYDGTGAPTSTPTPTITPTATATPASNAMDALALGATWTAAVTSSADDTYAVDGFDSQYLAPYFRIAGGGRYDAGLRFARVSVPRGSTIKSARLRVNNYLWSWQDTTVTIYGEANVRAVDFGPGNPLVSQRTKTAASAYWAQNGIWTNGAWYESPDLSAIIQEIVNRADWNPGNPLALLLKAGPGTAYRSVAAYDSGPGRAATLAITYAYDGPAITPTPTPTSTPTPTSAPVSGYDQRFGVVVADVIGPDMSVILNNLRVRSYYQYGWGEPLPGFERVQMVARSYIRDTGLDNFIRSHPGSYWMIGNEPNVPTQDNLSPSAYAQLFYNWARRIKSVDPTAKILNGGIVNYPDVVGVPGGALTYIKDFRESYRGMYGVYPPIDVWNLHAYPPFYYANGRLNTYCDTTYPKRFITEAVQYLRSAGEQQPIWLSEFGMDWGNDKDPCMVTFMTDMVWWLEGAKIDRWYWFSLNGESWGFGGNLVNLQGVLTTLGQTYRDLASRPR
;
A
#
# COMPACT_ATOMS: atom_id res chain seq x y z
N MET A 1 -77.71 -13.23 -1.51
CA MET A 1 -78.09 -11.80 -1.64
C MET A 1 -77.55 -11.26 -2.97
N VAL A 2 -78.37 -11.41 -4.03
CA VAL A 2 -78.62 -10.44 -5.12
C VAL A 2 -77.43 -10.16 -6.09
N MET A 3 -77.39 -10.79 -7.28
CA MET A 3 -77.91 -10.31 -8.59
C MET A 3 -76.99 -9.22 -9.20
N MET A 4 -76.43 -9.29 -10.41
CA MET A 4 -77.00 -9.44 -11.77
C MET A 4 -75.85 -9.74 -12.78
N VAL A 5 -75.93 -10.74 -13.68
CA VAL A 5 -76.46 -10.75 -15.08
C VAL A 5 -75.57 -9.94 -16.06
N ARG A 6 -74.74 -10.56 -16.94
CA ARG A 6 -74.98 -11.16 -18.31
C ARG A 6 -75.21 -10.09 -19.41
N ILE A 7 -74.67 -10.06 -20.65
CA ILE A 7 -74.31 -11.01 -21.75
C ILE A 7 -73.52 -10.19 -22.84
N ALA A 8 -72.53 -10.71 -23.59
CA ALA A 8 -72.64 -11.25 -24.98
C ALA A 8 -71.23 -11.73 -25.48
N VAL A 9 -70.99 -13.01 -25.86
CA VAL A 9 -71.26 -13.71 -27.17
C VAL A 9 -70.29 -13.21 -28.27
N THR A 10 -69.47 -13.96 -29.03
CA THR A 10 -69.21 -15.41 -29.31
C THR A 10 -67.95 -15.49 -30.21
N VAL A 11 -67.42 -16.71 -30.46
CA VAL A 11 -66.68 -17.23 -31.66
C VAL A 11 -65.31 -17.84 -31.27
N VAL A 12 -64.88 -19.07 -31.60
CA VAL A 12 -65.40 -20.24 -32.34
C VAL A 12 -64.54 -21.48 -31.95
N LEU A 13 -65.13 -22.67 -32.06
CA LEU A 13 -64.52 -24.00 -31.95
C LEU A 13 -63.32 -24.25 -32.88
N LEU A 14 -62.34 -25.07 -32.45
CA LEU A 14 -62.17 -26.44 -32.97
C LEU A 14 -61.14 -27.23 -32.13
N ALA A 15 -61.51 -28.43 -31.72
CA ALA A 15 -60.63 -29.43 -31.13
C ALA A 15 -60.00 -30.29 -32.23
N PHE A 16 -58.75 -30.72 -32.09
CA PHE A 16 -58.28 -32.04 -32.55
C PHE A 16 -57.00 -32.46 -31.81
N VAL A 17 -57.02 -33.71 -31.36
CA VAL A 17 -55.91 -34.47 -30.75
C VAL A 17 -54.97 -34.95 -31.86
N VAL A 18 -53.65 -34.82 -31.68
CA VAL A 18 -52.64 -35.55 -32.47
C VAL A 18 -51.47 -35.96 -31.57
N GLY A 19 -51.11 -37.23 -31.63
CA GLY A 19 -49.91 -37.80 -31.03
C GLY A 19 -48.65 -37.59 -31.87
N SER A 20 -47.55 -37.36 -31.17
CA SER A 20 -46.14 -37.69 -31.47
C SER A 20 -45.64 -37.71 -32.92
N VAL A 21 -44.86 -36.68 -33.28
CA VAL A 21 -43.67 -36.77 -34.14
C VAL A 21 -42.60 -35.83 -33.56
N GLY A 22 -41.37 -36.33 -33.37
CA GLY A 22 -40.26 -35.58 -32.81
C GLY A 22 -39.77 -34.46 -33.74
N ILE A 23 -39.51 -33.30 -33.15
CA ILE A 23 -38.80 -32.17 -33.75
C ILE A 23 -37.63 -31.82 -32.81
N PRO A 24 -36.40 -31.66 -33.29
CA PRO A 24 -35.26 -31.37 -32.43
C PRO A 24 -35.41 -29.97 -31.84
N ALA A 25 -35.47 -29.87 -30.51
CA ALA A 25 -35.33 -28.59 -29.84
C ALA A 25 -33.85 -28.17 -29.93
N SER A 26 -33.54 -27.31 -30.91
CA SER A 26 -32.37 -26.45 -30.85
C SER A 26 -32.54 -25.53 -29.65
N ASN A 27 -31.98 -25.93 -28.50
CA ASN A 27 -31.80 -25.04 -27.38
C ASN A 27 -30.71 -24.03 -27.79
N PRO A 28 -30.98 -22.71 -27.88
CA PRO A 28 -29.89 -21.77 -28.08
C PRO A 28 -29.04 -21.86 -26.81
N ALA A 29 -27.80 -22.28 -26.96
CA ALA A 29 -26.82 -22.14 -25.91
C ALA A 29 -26.77 -20.66 -25.54
N VAL A 30 -27.32 -20.29 -24.38
CA VAL A 30 -26.96 -19.05 -23.73
C VAL A 30 -25.51 -19.27 -23.29
N ALA A 31 -24.57 -18.87 -24.16
CA ALA A 31 -23.17 -18.79 -23.79
C ALA A 31 -23.09 -17.87 -22.58
N SER A 32 -22.72 -18.42 -21.42
CA SER A 32 -22.36 -17.61 -20.28
C SER A 32 -21.05 -16.89 -20.62
N THR A 33 -21.16 -15.65 -21.10
CA THR A 33 -20.01 -14.78 -21.35
C THR A 33 -19.50 -14.26 -20.02
N SER A 34 -18.56 -14.96 -19.39
CA SER A 34 -17.79 -14.37 -18.29
C SER A 34 -16.73 -13.45 -18.89
N ASP A 35 -16.78 -12.18 -18.53
CA ASP A 35 -15.72 -11.23 -18.84
C ASP A 35 -14.49 -11.52 -17.97
N ALA A 36 -13.30 -11.38 -18.55
CA ALA A 36 -12.01 -11.47 -17.88
C ALA A 36 -11.23 -10.17 -18.04
N THR A 37 -10.34 -9.86 -17.10
CA THR A 37 -9.48 -8.67 -17.17
C THR A 37 -8.00 -9.06 -17.11
N TRP A 38 -7.23 -8.62 -18.10
CA TRP A 38 -5.77 -8.64 -18.05
C TRP A 38 -5.25 -7.27 -17.62
N THR A 39 -4.30 -7.22 -16.70
CA THR A 39 -3.62 -5.99 -16.29
C THR A 39 -2.11 -6.16 -16.33
N GLY A 40 -1.39 -5.21 -16.93
CA GLY A 40 0.07 -5.21 -16.97
C GLY A 40 0.66 -3.82 -16.82
N ALA A 41 1.92 -3.75 -16.39
CA ALA A 41 2.71 -2.52 -16.32
C ALA A 41 3.86 -2.57 -17.33
N VAL A 42 4.36 -1.41 -17.72
CA VAL A 42 5.70 -1.33 -18.35
C VAL A 42 6.72 -1.94 -17.38
N ALA A 43 7.53 -2.88 -17.88
CA ALA A 43 8.30 -3.80 -17.02
C ALA A 43 9.83 -3.71 -17.17
N SER A 44 10.34 -2.83 -18.03
CA SER A 44 11.78 -2.56 -18.18
C SER A 44 12.02 -1.18 -18.78
N SER A 45 13.23 -0.66 -18.65
CA SER A 45 13.64 0.63 -19.24
C SER A 45 13.38 0.65 -20.75
N THR A 46 13.74 -0.43 -21.46
CA THR A 46 13.49 -0.52 -22.91
C THR A 46 12.01 -0.61 -23.31
N ASN A 47 11.08 -0.73 -22.36
CA ASN A 47 9.65 -0.85 -22.65
C ASN A 47 8.89 0.48 -22.60
N ASP A 48 9.53 1.59 -22.26
CA ASP A 48 8.99 2.91 -22.52
C ASP A 48 10.04 3.87 -23.07
N THR A 49 9.59 4.91 -23.74
CA THR A 49 10.47 5.90 -24.36
C THR A 49 9.69 7.15 -24.75
N TYR A 50 10.41 8.20 -25.12
CA TYR A 50 9.90 9.25 -25.99
C TYR A 50 10.93 9.62 -27.05
N THR A 51 10.45 10.20 -28.14
CA THR A 51 11.28 10.84 -29.17
C THR A 51 11.19 12.36 -29.03
N ILE A 52 12.17 13.05 -29.62
CA ILE A 52 12.18 14.50 -29.74
C ILE A 52 12.26 14.81 -31.23
N ASP A 53 11.27 15.54 -31.75
CA ASP A 53 11.16 15.91 -33.16
C ASP A 53 11.22 14.68 -34.10
N GLY A 54 10.73 13.53 -33.62
CA GLY A 54 10.74 12.25 -34.35
C GLY A 54 12.06 11.47 -34.29
N TYR A 55 13.08 11.98 -33.58
CA TYR A 55 14.41 11.38 -33.45
C TYR A 55 14.68 10.84 -32.05
N GLY A 56 15.57 9.84 -32.00
CA GLY A 56 16.09 9.27 -30.76
C GLY A 56 15.07 8.41 -30.00
N SER A 57 15.56 7.64 -29.03
CA SER A 57 14.76 6.88 -28.08
C SER A 57 15.36 7.08 -26.70
N GLN A 58 14.58 7.66 -25.79
CA GLN A 58 14.99 8.01 -24.42
C GLN A 58 14.58 6.92 -23.42
N TYR A 59 14.83 5.65 -23.75
CA TYR A 59 14.37 4.46 -23.01
C TYR A 59 15.10 4.20 -21.68
N THR A 60 15.91 5.13 -21.21
CA THR A 60 16.52 5.11 -19.86
C THR A 60 16.23 6.38 -19.07
N ALA A 61 15.44 7.29 -19.64
CA ALA A 61 15.07 8.52 -18.97
C ALA A 61 14.08 8.21 -17.84
N THR A 62 14.17 8.93 -16.72
CA THR A 62 13.22 8.75 -15.62
C THR A 62 11.81 9.22 -15.96
N TYR A 63 11.64 10.00 -17.03
CA TYR A 63 10.35 10.41 -17.54
C TYR A 63 10.33 10.38 -19.05
N PHE A 64 9.13 10.27 -19.60
CA PHE A 64 8.86 10.48 -21.02
C PHE A 64 7.95 11.68 -21.22
N ARG A 65 8.12 12.38 -22.35
CA ARG A 65 7.26 13.51 -22.71
C ARG A 65 6.28 13.13 -23.80
N VAL A 66 5.12 13.77 -23.78
CA VAL A 66 4.14 13.75 -24.86
C VAL A 66 3.65 15.17 -25.13
N ALA A 67 3.35 15.45 -26.39
CA ALA A 67 2.90 16.74 -26.93
C ALA A 67 4.01 17.80 -27.11
N GLY A 68 3.82 19.05 -26.69
CA GLY A 68 4.76 20.14 -26.95
C GLY A 68 4.78 20.60 -28.41
N GLY A 69 3.62 20.67 -29.05
CA GLY A 69 3.46 21.14 -30.43
C GLY A 69 3.82 20.08 -31.46
N GLY A 70 3.56 18.80 -31.15
CA GLY A 70 4.00 17.65 -31.94
C GLY A 70 5.48 17.28 -31.77
N ARG A 71 6.21 17.96 -30.88
CA ARG A 71 7.63 17.72 -30.64
C ARG A 71 7.93 16.38 -29.96
N TYR A 72 7.06 15.94 -29.06
CA TYR A 72 7.28 14.74 -28.26
C TYR A 72 6.23 13.67 -28.55
N ASP A 73 6.70 12.50 -28.99
CA ASP A 73 5.90 11.28 -29.06
C ASP A 73 6.40 10.29 -28.01
N ALA A 74 5.48 9.56 -27.37
CA ALA A 74 5.82 8.54 -26.38
C ALA A 74 5.48 7.12 -26.86
N GLY A 75 6.27 6.15 -26.42
CA GLY A 75 6.08 4.73 -26.71
C GLY A 75 5.98 3.95 -25.41
N LEU A 76 5.01 3.04 -25.32
CA LEU A 76 4.78 2.19 -24.14
C LEU A 76 4.57 0.76 -24.60
N ARG A 77 5.32 -0.18 -24.04
CA ARG A 77 5.25 -1.61 -24.38
C ARG A 77 4.91 -2.44 -23.16
N PHE A 78 3.96 -3.34 -23.33
CA PHE A 78 3.48 -4.26 -22.31
C PHE A 78 3.76 -5.69 -22.75
N THR A 79 4.36 -6.49 -21.87
CA THR A 79 4.71 -7.89 -22.12
C THR A 79 3.73 -8.85 -21.44
N GLY A 80 3.67 -10.09 -21.90
CA GLY A 80 2.85 -11.12 -21.25
C GLY A 80 1.34 -10.85 -21.36
N VAL A 81 0.90 -10.27 -22.48
CA VAL A 81 -0.52 -9.93 -22.71
C VAL A 81 -1.31 -11.21 -23.00
N ASN A 82 -1.77 -11.87 -21.94
CA ASN A 82 -2.51 -13.14 -22.01
C ASN A 82 -3.99 -12.95 -22.39
N VAL A 83 -4.24 -12.19 -23.46
CA VAL A 83 -5.57 -12.05 -24.05
C VAL A 83 -5.69 -13.04 -25.21
N PRO A 84 -6.66 -13.97 -25.18
CA PRO A 84 -6.87 -14.93 -26.27
C PRO A 84 -7.08 -14.23 -27.62
N LYS A 85 -6.51 -14.81 -28.68
CA LYS A 85 -6.69 -14.32 -30.04
C LYS A 85 -8.17 -14.27 -30.40
N GLY A 86 -8.60 -13.16 -31.00
CA GLY A 86 -9.99 -12.95 -31.42
C GLY A 86 -10.97 -12.58 -30.31
N SER A 87 -10.54 -12.53 -29.03
CA SER A 87 -11.42 -12.15 -27.92
C SER A 87 -12.11 -10.82 -28.18
N THR A 88 -13.39 -10.71 -27.81
CA THR A 88 -14.11 -9.45 -27.87
C THR A 88 -13.63 -8.53 -26.73
N ILE A 89 -12.95 -7.43 -27.07
CA ILE A 89 -12.48 -6.45 -26.10
C ILE A 89 -13.64 -5.53 -25.70
N LYS A 90 -13.98 -5.52 -24.41
CA LYS A 90 -15.06 -4.71 -23.83
C LYS A 90 -14.59 -3.33 -23.41
N SER A 91 -13.38 -3.25 -22.85
CA SER A 91 -12.75 -1.98 -22.46
C SER A 91 -11.24 -2.14 -22.40
N ALA A 92 -10.50 -1.07 -22.70
CA ALA A 92 -9.07 -1.00 -22.44
C ALA A 92 -8.67 0.40 -21.98
N LYS A 93 -7.92 0.50 -20.88
CA LYS A 93 -7.52 1.78 -20.28
C LYS A 93 -6.04 1.82 -19.97
N LEU A 94 -5.37 2.82 -20.52
CA LEU A 94 -4.00 3.19 -20.16
C LEU A 94 -4.05 4.13 -18.95
N ARG A 95 -3.23 3.86 -17.94
CA ARG A 95 -2.98 4.73 -16.79
C ARG A 95 -1.54 5.18 -16.77
N VAL A 96 -1.33 6.49 -16.67
CA VAL A 96 0.00 7.10 -16.63
C VAL A 96 0.18 7.91 -15.35
N ASN A 97 1.39 7.88 -14.76
CA ASN A 97 1.70 8.67 -13.59
C ASN A 97 2.43 9.94 -13.98
N ASN A 98 1.90 11.10 -13.63
CA ASN A 98 2.57 12.36 -13.95
C ASN A 98 3.86 12.51 -13.12
N TYR A 99 4.94 12.94 -13.78
CA TYR A 99 6.29 13.05 -13.22
C TYR A 99 6.68 14.47 -12.82
N LEU A 100 6.21 15.48 -13.56
CA LEU A 100 6.40 16.88 -13.19
C LEU A 100 5.07 17.61 -13.28
N TRP A 101 4.87 18.52 -12.34
CA TRP A 101 3.72 19.42 -12.36
C TRP A 101 3.64 20.15 -13.71
N SER A 102 2.47 20.13 -14.34
CA SER A 102 2.20 20.81 -15.61
C SER A 102 0.79 21.38 -15.63
N TRP A 103 0.63 22.59 -16.15
CA TRP A 103 -0.61 23.38 -16.02
C TRP A 103 -1.25 23.76 -17.35
N GLN A 104 -0.56 23.51 -18.46
CA GLN A 104 -1.05 23.82 -19.81
C GLN A 104 -1.84 22.63 -20.36
N ASP A 105 -3.00 22.92 -20.94
CA ASP A 105 -3.78 21.95 -21.70
C ASP A 105 -2.96 21.45 -22.89
N THR A 106 -3.10 20.17 -23.19
CA THR A 106 -2.39 19.57 -24.31
C THR A 106 -3.12 18.34 -24.83
N THR A 107 -2.66 17.78 -25.94
CA THR A 107 -3.38 16.73 -26.64
C THR A 107 -2.44 15.64 -27.13
N ALA A 108 -2.94 14.41 -27.20
CA ALA A 108 -2.24 13.29 -27.82
C ALA A 108 -3.22 12.40 -28.58
N THR A 109 -2.78 11.75 -29.64
CA THR A 109 -3.52 10.68 -30.32
C THR A 109 -2.83 9.35 -30.07
N ILE A 110 -3.56 8.39 -29.50
CA ILE A 110 -3.04 7.08 -29.13
C ILE A 110 -3.31 6.09 -30.27
N TYR A 111 -2.26 5.38 -30.68
CA TYR A 111 -2.30 4.25 -31.61
C TYR A 111 -1.72 3.01 -30.94
N GLY A 112 -2.04 1.84 -31.47
CA GLY A 112 -1.32 0.61 -31.20
C GLY A 112 -0.29 0.34 -32.30
N GLU A 113 0.73 -0.46 -32.02
CA GLU A 113 1.61 -1.00 -33.07
C GLU A 113 0.85 -2.11 -33.79
N ALA A 114 0.67 -1.99 -35.11
CA ALA A 114 0.03 -3.00 -35.95
C ALA A 114 0.96 -4.19 -36.21
N ASN A 115 1.38 -4.84 -35.13
CA ASN A 115 2.32 -5.95 -35.07
C ASN A 115 1.91 -6.89 -33.92
N ALA A 116 1.81 -8.19 -34.20
CA ALA A 116 1.43 -9.16 -33.19
C ALA A 116 2.52 -9.40 -32.13
N ARG A 117 3.76 -8.96 -32.36
CA ARG A 117 4.89 -9.14 -31.43
C ARG A 117 5.77 -7.90 -31.46
N ALA A 118 5.32 -6.84 -30.77
CA ALA A 118 6.07 -5.59 -30.65
C ALA A 118 7.47 -5.84 -30.05
N VAL A 119 8.51 -5.30 -30.68
CA VAL A 119 9.87 -5.25 -30.13
C VAL A 119 10.02 -4.10 -29.15
N ASP A 120 11.01 -4.14 -28.27
CA ASP A 120 11.25 -3.05 -27.31
C ASP A 120 11.83 -1.79 -28.00
N PHE A 121 11.99 -0.70 -27.26
CA PHE A 121 12.50 0.59 -27.74
C PHE A 121 14.01 0.79 -27.50
N GLY A 122 14.73 -0.29 -27.19
CA GLY A 122 16.17 -0.28 -26.93
C GLY A 122 17.04 -0.04 -28.17
N PRO A 123 18.38 -0.05 -28.02
CA PRO A 123 19.32 0.18 -29.12
C PRO A 123 19.08 -0.75 -30.31
N GLY A 124 19.07 -0.19 -31.52
CA GLY A 124 18.95 -0.96 -32.77
C GLY A 124 17.52 -1.34 -33.16
N ASN A 125 16.53 -1.08 -32.31
CA ASN A 125 15.12 -1.32 -32.62
C ASN A 125 14.42 -0.08 -33.24
N PRO A 126 13.32 -0.26 -33.99
CA PRO A 126 12.62 0.85 -34.63
C PRO A 126 12.07 1.90 -33.66
N LEU A 127 12.24 3.17 -34.01
CA LEU A 127 11.68 4.32 -33.30
C LEU A 127 10.15 4.37 -33.42
N ILE A 128 9.50 5.16 -32.57
CA ILE A 128 8.04 5.36 -32.59
C ILE A 128 7.56 5.82 -33.98
N SER A 129 8.32 6.70 -34.65
CA SER A 129 8.00 7.23 -35.98
C SER A 129 8.04 6.18 -37.09
N GLN A 130 8.78 5.09 -36.89
CA GLN A 130 9.01 4.03 -37.88
C GLN A 130 8.07 2.83 -37.70
N ARG A 131 7.31 2.79 -36.59
CA ARG A 131 6.38 1.70 -36.30
C ARG A 131 5.07 1.88 -37.05
N THR A 132 4.57 0.78 -37.62
CA THR A 132 3.27 0.75 -38.30
C THR A 132 2.16 0.86 -37.27
N LYS A 133 1.20 1.76 -37.50
CA LYS A 133 0.11 2.05 -36.57
C LYS A 133 -1.12 1.22 -36.89
N THR A 134 -1.93 0.95 -35.88
CA THR A 134 -3.33 0.52 -36.04
C THR A 134 -4.11 1.53 -36.86
N THR A 135 -5.19 1.08 -37.50
CA THR A 135 -6.14 1.98 -38.19
C THR A 135 -6.97 2.71 -37.13
N ALA A 136 -7.43 1.99 -36.10
CA ALA A 136 -8.04 2.55 -34.92
C ALA A 136 -7.06 3.44 -34.14
N SER A 137 -7.60 4.54 -33.61
CA SER A 137 -6.88 5.47 -32.74
C SER A 137 -7.84 6.10 -31.73
N ALA A 138 -7.30 6.66 -30.65
CA ALA A 138 -8.05 7.34 -29.62
C ALA A 138 -7.48 8.74 -29.35
N TYR A 139 -8.33 9.76 -29.42
CA TYR A 139 -7.95 11.14 -29.12
C TYR A 139 -8.01 11.40 -27.62
N TRP A 140 -6.89 11.84 -27.04
CA TRP A 140 -6.77 12.16 -25.62
C TRP A 140 -6.54 13.66 -25.42
N ALA A 141 -7.61 14.36 -25.04
CA ALA A 141 -7.51 15.69 -24.46
C ALA A 141 -6.95 15.58 -23.04
N GLN A 142 -5.80 16.19 -22.80
CA GLN A 142 -5.10 16.21 -21.52
C GLN A 142 -5.29 17.61 -20.94
N ASP A 143 -6.51 17.91 -20.53
CA ASP A 143 -6.89 19.24 -20.06
C ASP A 143 -6.62 19.40 -18.55
N GLY A 144 -6.47 20.65 -18.12
CA GLY A 144 -6.28 21.05 -16.74
C GLY A 144 -4.87 20.83 -16.20
N ILE A 145 -4.75 20.97 -14.88
CA ILE A 145 -3.47 20.84 -14.18
C ILE A 145 -3.19 19.36 -13.91
N TRP A 146 -2.06 18.86 -14.42
CA TRP A 146 -1.53 17.56 -14.01
C TRP A 146 -0.56 17.76 -12.85
N THR A 147 -0.98 17.32 -11.66
CA THR A 147 -0.18 17.37 -10.43
C THR A 147 0.87 16.26 -10.40
N ASP A 148 2.05 16.55 -9.83
CA ASP A 148 3.12 15.56 -9.71
C ASP A 148 2.67 14.35 -8.87
N GLY A 149 2.95 13.15 -9.40
CA GLY A 149 2.62 11.88 -8.78
C GLY A 149 1.15 11.46 -8.94
N ALA A 150 0.28 12.27 -9.55
CA ALA A 150 -1.10 11.86 -9.83
C ALA A 150 -1.20 10.91 -11.03
N TRP A 151 -2.22 10.06 -11.04
CA TRP A 151 -2.50 9.15 -12.14
C TRP A 151 -3.60 9.70 -13.04
N TYR A 152 -3.38 9.64 -14.35
CA TYR A 152 -4.34 10.05 -15.36
C TYR A 152 -4.69 8.87 -16.26
N GLU A 153 -5.96 8.78 -16.64
CA GLU A 153 -6.50 7.70 -17.45
C GLU A 153 -6.76 8.15 -18.89
N SER A 154 -6.48 7.25 -19.82
CA SER A 154 -6.80 7.46 -21.22
C SER A 154 -8.31 7.36 -21.49
N PRO A 155 -8.76 7.84 -22.65
CA PRO A 155 -9.99 7.35 -23.29
C PRO A 155 -9.96 5.82 -23.45
N ASP A 156 -11.11 5.24 -23.79
CA ASP A 156 -11.17 3.79 -24.04
C ASP A 156 -10.36 3.43 -25.29
N LEU A 157 -9.51 2.41 -25.16
CA LEU A 157 -8.59 1.92 -26.18
C LEU A 157 -9.05 0.60 -26.79
N SER A 158 -10.27 0.13 -26.46
CA SER A 158 -10.81 -1.17 -26.87
C SER A 158 -10.66 -1.43 -28.37
N ALA A 159 -11.00 -0.47 -29.24
CA ALA A 159 -10.86 -0.60 -30.69
C ALA A 159 -9.41 -0.81 -31.16
N ILE A 160 -8.45 -0.14 -30.52
CA ILE A 160 -7.01 -0.29 -30.81
C ILE A 160 -6.54 -1.70 -30.44
N ILE A 161 -6.90 -2.14 -29.22
CA ILE A 161 -6.52 -3.47 -28.74
C ILE A 161 -7.20 -4.57 -29.56
N GLN A 162 -8.46 -4.36 -29.94
CA GLN A 162 -9.24 -5.29 -30.77
C GLN A 162 -8.54 -5.56 -32.11
N GLU A 163 -8.03 -4.53 -32.79
CA GLU A 163 -7.28 -4.70 -34.04
C GLU A 163 -6.05 -5.61 -33.85
N ILE A 164 -5.32 -5.44 -32.74
CA ILE A 164 -4.08 -6.19 -32.47
C ILE A 164 -4.39 -7.66 -32.14
N VAL A 165 -5.35 -7.93 -31.26
CA VAL A 165 -5.71 -9.31 -30.87
C VAL A 165 -6.45 -10.08 -31.96
N ASN A 166 -7.03 -9.37 -32.95
CA ASN A 166 -7.66 -9.96 -34.13
C ASN A 166 -6.66 -10.37 -35.21
N ARG A 167 -5.40 -9.96 -35.11
CA ARG A 167 -4.41 -10.30 -36.13
C ARG A 167 -4.21 -11.81 -36.20
N ALA A 168 -4.00 -12.31 -37.41
CA ALA A 168 -3.82 -13.75 -37.66
C ALA A 168 -2.59 -14.33 -36.94
N ASP A 169 -1.56 -13.53 -36.70
CA ASP A 169 -0.30 -13.86 -36.05
C ASP A 169 -0.26 -13.58 -34.53
N TRP A 170 -1.37 -13.11 -33.92
CA TRP A 170 -1.45 -12.88 -32.48
C TRP A 170 -1.48 -14.20 -31.68
N ASN A 171 -0.62 -14.30 -30.67
CA ASN A 171 -0.62 -15.39 -29.71
C ASN A 171 -0.75 -14.83 -28.28
N PRO A 172 -1.50 -15.49 -27.37
CA PRO A 172 -1.59 -15.07 -25.98
C PRO A 172 -0.20 -15.03 -25.33
N GLY A 173 0.07 -13.96 -24.58
CA GLY A 173 1.36 -13.69 -23.95
C GLY A 173 2.30 -12.84 -24.81
N ASN A 174 1.94 -12.58 -26.06
CA ASN A 174 2.70 -11.67 -26.92
C ASN A 174 2.76 -10.25 -26.34
N PRO A 175 3.84 -9.50 -26.63
CA PRO A 175 3.94 -8.10 -26.27
C PRO A 175 3.14 -7.18 -27.21
N LEU A 176 2.55 -6.14 -26.63
CA LEU A 176 1.80 -5.10 -27.32
C LEU A 176 2.45 -3.74 -27.06
N ALA A 177 2.48 -2.86 -28.06
CA ALA A 177 2.96 -1.49 -27.89
C ALA A 177 1.88 -0.45 -28.24
N LEU A 178 1.84 0.63 -27.46
CA LEU A 178 1.05 1.84 -27.68
C LEU A 178 2.00 3.00 -28.05
N MET A 179 1.54 3.86 -28.94
CA MET A 179 2.26 5.06 -29.40
C MET A 179 1.37 6.27 -29.18
N LEU A 180 1.81 7.19 -28.35
CA LEU A 180 1.13 8.45 -28.07
C LEU A 180 1.76 9.52 -28.96
N LYS A 181 1.04 9.93 -30.00
CA LYS A 181 1.45 10.99 -30.91
C LYS A 181 1.07 12.35 -30.33
N GLY A 182 2.06 13.21 -30.10
CA GLY A 182 1.84 14.55 -29.57
C GLY A 182 0.99 15.41 -30.51
N GLY A 183 -0.02 16.08 -29.99
CA GLY A 183 -0.89 16.99 -30.74
C GLY A 183 -0.43 18.45 -30.68
N ASN A 184 -1.32 19.35 -31.12
CA ASN A 184 -1.07 20.79 -31.21
C ASN A 184 -1.08 21.48 -29.82
N GLY A 185 -0.41 22.63 -29.71
CA GLY A 185 -0.29 23.43 -28.47
C GLY A 185 1.13 23.39 -27.88
N THR A 186 1.58 24.43 -27.20
CA THR A 186 2.98 24.53 -26.71
C THR A 186 3.25 23.75 -25.42
N GLY A 187 2.21 23.29 -24.71
CA GLY A 187 2.33 22.51 -23.48
C GLY A 187 2.64 21.03 -23.72
N TYR A 188 3.35 20.42 -22.76
CA TYR A 188 3.70 18.99 -22.76
C TYR A 188 3.44 18.37 -21.38
N ARG A 189 3.20 17.06 -21.35
CA ARG A 189 3.17 16.29 -20.11
C ARG A 189 4.49 15.58 -19.91
N SER A 190 5.02 15.62 -18.69
CA SER A 190 6.17 14.79 -18.28
C SER A 190 5.62 13.65 -17.46
N ILE A 191 5.68 12.45 -17.99
CA ILE A 191 5.08 11.25 -17.42
C ILE A 191 6.20 10.34 -16.92
N ALA A 192 5.98 9.69 -15.80
CA ALA A 192 6.91 8.77 -15.18
C ALA A 192 7.19 7.61 -16.13
N ALA A 193 8.47 7.46 -16.50
CA ALA A 193 8.95 6.28 -17.19
C ALA A 193 9.28 5.19 -16.15
N TYR A 194 9.52 3.97 -16.61
CA TYR A 194 9.92 2.83 -15.79
C TYR A 194 11.11 3.19 -14.90
N ASP A 195 12.08 3.94 -15.44
CA ASP A 195 13.29 4.36 -14.73
C ASP A 195 13.05 5.38 -13.60
N SER A 196 11.89 6.04 -13.51
CA SER A 196 11.51 6.79 -12.29
C SER A 196 11.07 5.89 -11.13
N GLY A 197 10.89 4.61 -11.38
CA GLY A 197 10.41 3.63 -10.43
C GLY A 197 9.28 2.78 -11.03
N PRO A 198 9.36 1.44 -10.99
CA PRO A 198 8.33 0.55 -11.55
C PRO A 198 6.92 0.79 -11.00
N ARG A 199 6.79 1.33 -9.77
CA ARG A 199 5.50 1.69 -9.14
C ARG A 199 4.83 2.93 -9.76
N ARG A 200 5.51 3.67 -10.63
CA ARG A 200 5.00 4.83 -11.38
C ARG A 200 4.89 4.54 -12.88
N ALA A 201 5.40 3.40 -13.33
CA ALA A 201 5.39 2.99 -14.72
C ALA A 201 3.94 2.86 -15.25
N ALA A 202 3.73 3.21 -16.51
CA ALA A 202 2.39 3.17 -17.09
C ALA A 202 1.79 1.76 -17.01
N THR A 203 0.47 1.67 -16.78
CA THR A 203 -0.28 0.41 -16.70
C THR A 203 -1.39 0.34 -17.74
N LEU A 204 -1.70 -0.85 -18.22
CA LEU A 204 -2.78 -1.12 -19.16
C LEU A 204 -3.69 -2.19 -18.58
N ALA A 205 -4.99 -1.90 -18.52
CA ALA A 205 -6.04 -2.86 -18.18
C ALA A 205 -6.89 -3.14 -19.42
N ILE A 206 -7.15 -4.43 -19.72
CA ILE A 206 -7.94 -4.89 -20.87
C ILE A 206 -9.01 -5.84 -20.35
N THR A 207 -10.28 -5.48 -20.49
CA THR A 207 -11.42 -6.36 -20.20
C THR A 207 -11.92 -6.98 -21.51
N TYR A 208 -12.09 -8.30 -21.53
CA TYR A 208 -12.49 -9.04 -22.73
C TYR A 208 -13.44 -10.19 -22.39
N GLY A 209 -14.34 -10.51 -23.32
CA GLY A 209 -15.25 -11.65 -23.21
C GLY A 209 -14.68 -12.88 -23.90
N TYR A 210 -14.91 -14.07 -23.31
CA TYR A 210 -14.61 -15.35 -23.95
C TYR A 210 -15.73 -15.72 -24.93
N ASP A 211 -15.42 -15.77 -26.22
CA ASP A 211 -16.31 -16.24 -27.29
C ASP A 211 -16.06 -17.72 -27.62
N GLY A 212 -15.97 -18.57 -26.61
CA GLY A 212 -16.22 -20.02 -26.74
C GLY A 212 -15.36 -20.87 -27.70
N THR A 213 -14.44 -20.33 -28.50
CA THR A 213 -13.74 -21.09 -29.55
C THR A 213 -12.27 -21.42 -29.26
N GLY A 214 -11.82 -21.31 -28.01
CA GLY A 214 -10.41 -21.54 -27.67
C GLY A 214 -10.14 -21.95 -26.23
N ALA A 215 -10.85 -22.96 -25.71
CA ALA A 215 -10.47 -23.58 -24.44
C ALA A 215 -9.34 -24.61 -24.65
N PRO A 216 -8.26 -24.62 -23.84
CA PRO A 216 -7.29 -25.71 -23.87
C PRO A 216 -7.96 -27.01 -23.40
N THR A 217 -7.90 -28.02 -24.25
CA THR A 217 -8.39 -29.38 -24.04
C THR A 217 -7.82 -30.02 -22.77
N SER A 218 -8.70 -30.44 -21.86
CA SER A 218 -8.38 -31.33 -20.75
C SER A 218 -8.14 -32.76 -21.25
N THR A 219 -6.99 -33.33 -20.93
CA THR A 219 -6.67 -34.76 -21.10
C THR A 219 -7.59 -35.61 -20.18
N PRO A 220 -8.18 -36.72 -20.67
CA PRO A 220 -9.22 -37.45 -19.94
C PRO A 220 -8.66 -38.33 -18.80
N THR A 221 -9.40 -38.43 -17.70
CA THR A 221 -9.23 -39.42 -16.61
C THR A 221 -10.48 -40.33 -16.61
N PRO A 222 -10.38 -41.64 -16.29
CA PRO A 222 -11.24 -42.66 -16.88
C PRO A 222 -12.65 -42.75 -16.28
N THR A 223 -13.50 -43.32 -17.12
CA THR A 223 -14.92 -43.62 -16.99
C THR A 223 -15.32 -44.37 -15.71
N ILE A 224 -16.40 -43.92 -15.07
CA ILE A 224 -17.32 -44.76 -14.29
C ILE A 224 -18.78 -44.49 -14.71
N THR A 225 -19.47 -45.58 -15.03
CA THR A 225 -20.87 -45.72 -15.50
C THR A 225 -21.82 -45.81 -14.26
N PRO A 226 -23.17 -45.72 -14.34
CA PRO A 226 -23.98 -44.63 -13.76
C PRO A 226 -25.00 -45.07 -12.68
N THR A 227 -25.79 -44.09 -12.18
CA THR A 227 -27.16 -44.18 -11.55
C THR A 227 -27.18 -44.13 -10.00
N ALA A 228 -28.02 -43.35 -9.27
CA ALA A 228 -29.27 -42.63 -9.56
C ALA A 228 -29.53 -41.39 -8.65
N THR A 229 -30.19 -40.38 -9.24
CA THR A 229 -31.27 -39.48 -8.77
C THR A 229 -31.25 -38.78 -7.38
N ALA A 230 -30.83 -37.51 -7.43
CA ALA A 230 -31.33 -36.25 -6.83
C ALA A 230 -32.05 -36.17 -5.46
N THR A 231 -31.50 -35.32 -4.57
CA THR A 231 -32.25 -34.39 -3.69
C THR A 231 -31.35 -33.17 -3.37
N PRO A 232 -31.83 -31.91 -3.30
CA PRO A 232 -30.98 -30.73 -3.53
C PRO A 232 -30.41 -30.05 -2.27
N ALA A 233 -29.25 -29.42 -2.49
CA ALA A 233 -28.64 -28.27 -1.81
C ALA A 233 -27.86 -28.46 -0.50
N SER A 234 -26.52 -28.42 -0.60
CA SER A 234 -25.71 -27.42 0.10
C SER A 234 -24.35 -27.26 -0.61
N ASN A 235 -24.13 -26.10 -1.22
CA ASN A 235 -22.83 -25.70 -1.80
C ASN A 235 -21.83 -25.45 -0.67
N ALA A 236 -21.04 -26.46 -0.33
CA ALA A 236 -19.93 -26.32 0.61
C ALA A 236 -18.86 -27.40 0.37
N MET A 237 -18.43 -27.64 -0.86
CA MET A 237 -17.24 -28.49 -1.11
C MET A 237 -16.38 -28.09 -2.33
N ASP A 238 -16.71 -27.04 -3.09
CA ASP A 238 -15.93 -26.70 -4.32
C ASP A 238 -14.87 -25.61 -4.11
N ALA A 239 -14.79 -25.00 -2.93
CA ALA A 239 -13.81 -23.94 -2.62
C ALA A 239 -12.51 -24.43 -1.96
N LEU A 240 -12.39 -25.72 -1.63
CA LEU A 240 -11.22 -26.26 -0.90
C LEU A 240 -10.13 -26.89 -1.80
N ALA A 241 -10.39 -27.06 -3.11
CA ALA A 241 -9.49 -27.81 -3.99
C ALA A 241 -8.46 -26.98 -4.79
N LEU A 242 -8.59 -25.65 -4.89
CA LEU A 242 -7.71 -24.84 -5.76
C LEU A 242 -6.49 -24.17 -5.08
N GLY A 243 -6.35 -24.29 -3.76
CA GLY A 243 -5.22 -23.76 -3.01
C GLY A 243 -5.26 -22.24 -2.79
N ALA A 244 -5.11 -21.80 -1.55
CA ALA A 244 -4.94 -20.39 -1.19
C ALA A 244 -3.47 -19.97 -1.35
N THR A 245 -3.21 -18.72 -1.73
CA THR A 245 -1.84 -18.19 -1.81
C THR A 245 -1.63 -17.08 -0.80
N TRP A 246 -0.57 -17.20 0.01
CA TRP A 246 -0.05 -16.15 0.88
C TRP A 246 1.21 -15.54 0.26
N THR A 247 1.34 -14.21 0.28
CA THR A 247 2.53 -13.51 -0.23
C THR A 247 2.92 -12.36 0.69
N ALA A 248 4.22 -12.22 0.99
CA ALA A 248 4.74 -11.04 1.71
C ALA A 248 6.16 -10.67 1.25
N ALA A 249 6.53 -9.42 1.52
CA ALA A 249 7.89 -8.93 1.41
C ALA A 249 8.58 -8.89 2.78
N VAL A 250 9.90 -8.78 2.79
CA VAL A 250 10.66 -8.28 3.95
C VAL A 250 10.23 -6.84 4.24
N THR A 251 10.03 -6.51 5.53
CA THR A 251 9.37 -5.25 5.95
C THR A 251 10.21 -4.34 6.85
N SER A 252 11.41 -4.77 7.26
CA SER A 252 12.30 -3.96 8.08
C SER A 252 13.76 -4.26 7.77
N SER A 253 14.65 -3.33 8.09
CA SER A 253 16.10 -3.50 7.88
C SER A 253 16.66 -4.70 8.64
N ALA A 254 16.18 -4.95 9.87
CA ALA A 254 16.61 -6.10 10.65
C ALA A 254 16.07 -7.45 10.13
N ASP A 255 15.14 -7.46 9.18
CA ASP A 255 14.55 -8.69 8.64
C ASP A 255 15.33 -9.27 7.44
N ASP A 256 16.34 -8.58 6.91
CA ASP A 256 17.29 -9.15 5.96
C ASP A 256 18.74 -8.86 6.33
N THR A 257 19.62 -9.81 6.00
CA THR A 257 21.04 -9.70 6.35
C THR A 257 21.90 -10.61 5.50
N TYR A 258 23.21 -10.39 5.58
CA TYR A 258 24.22 -11.40 5.35
C TYR A 258 25.29 -11.36 6.44
N ALA A 259 25.79 -12.53 6.80
CA ALA A 259 26.95 -12.70 7.67
C ALA A 259 28.22 -12.88 6.81
N VAL A 260 29.33 -12.27 7.21
CA VAL A 260 30.61 -12.36 6.51
C VAL A 260 31.54 -13.33 7.23
N ASP A 261 31.88 -14.45 6.59
CA ASP A 261 32.74 -15.49 7.17
C ASP A 261 32.18 -16.07 8.49
N GLY A 262 30.86 -15.94 8.71
CA GLY A 262 30.20 -16.35 9.95
C GLY A 262 30.33 -15.35 11.11
N PHE A 263 30.88 -14.17 10.85
CA PHE A 263 31.03 -13.06 11.78
C PHE A 263 30.26 -11.85 11.21
N ASP A 264 29.60 -11.08 12.09
CA ASP A 264 28.88 -9.83 11.77
C ASP A 264 27.67 -9.91 10.82
N SER A 265 26.48 -9.59 11.35
CA SER A 265 25.25 -9.37 10.58
C SER A 265 25.27 -7.99 9.92
N GLN A 266 25.07 -7.93 8.61
CA GLN A 266 25.03 -6.69 7.81
C GLN A 266 23.59 -6.33 7.44
N TYR A 267 22.80 -5.96 8.43
CA TYR A 267 21.35 -5.70 8.34
C TYR A 267 20.99 -4.21 8.12
N LEU A 268 21.98 -3.32 7.95
CA LEU A 268 21.79 -1.88 7.66
C LEU A 268 22.52 -1.50 6.37
N ALA A 269 22.44 -2.37 5.36
CA ALA A 269 23.12 -2.19 4.09
C ALA A 269 22.09 -2.19 2.97
N PRO A 270 22.22 -1.36 1.92
CA PRO A 270 21.27 -1.37 0.80
C PRO A 270 21.28 -2.70 0.02
N TYR A 271 22.25 -3.57 0.26
CA TYR A 271 22.29 -4.90 -0.31
C TYR A 271 22.82 -5.89 0.70
N PHE A 272 22.43 -7.15 0.51
CA PHE A 272 23.08 -8.28 1.15
C PHE A 272 23.71 -9.19 0.11
N ARG A 273 24.79 -9.88 0.49
CA ARG A 273 25.46 -10.84 -0.39
C ARG A 273 24.98 -12.25 -0.13
N ILE A 274 24.91 -13.03 -1.20
CA ILE A 274 24.64 -14.47 -1.14
C ILE A 274 25.75 -15.23 -1.86
N ALA A 275 26.10 -16.40 -1.33
CA ALA A 275 27.18 -17.29 -1.80
C ALA A 275 28.61 -16.80 -1.45
N GLY A 276 29.57 -16.88 -2.37
CA GLY A 276 30.95 -16.42 -2.14
C GLY A 276 31.87 -17.41 -1.43
N GLY A 277 31.64 -18.72 -1.54
CA GLY A 277 32.59 -19.72 -1.02
C GLY A 277 32.49 -20.03 0.46
N GLY A 278 31.27 -20.04 0.99
CA GLY A 278 31.05 -20.10 2.44
C GLY A 278 31.12 -18.75 3.15
N ARG A 279 31.46 -17.67 2.42
CA ARG A 279 31.67 -16.33 2.98
C ARG A 279 30.40 -15.56 3.30
N TYR A 280 29.34 -15.67 2.49
CA TYR A 280 28.13 -14.87 2.67
C TYR A 280 26.89 -15.73 2.88
N ASP A 281 26.64 -16.08 4.15
CA ASP A 281 25.37 -16.69 4.55
C ASP A 281 24.33 -15.59 4.74
N ALA A 282 23.17 -15.71 4.10
CA ALA A 282 22.13 -14.67 4.16
C ALA A 282 20.87 -15.13 4.87
N GLY A 283 20.19 -14.17 5.51
CA GLY A 283 18.97 -14.38 6.25
C GLY A 283 17.86 -13.51 5.69
N LEU A 284 16.65 -14.07 5.56
CA LEU A 284 15.44 -13.35 5.18
C LEU A 284 14.31 -13.76 6.11
N ARG A 285 13.72 -12.80 6.83
CA ARG A 285 12.63 -13.02 7.78
C ARG A 285 11.34 -12.37 7.27
N PHE A 286 10.26 -13.13 7.40
CA PHE A 286 8.90 -12.70 7.09
C PHE A 286 8.09 -12.69 8.37
N ALA A 287 7.73 -11.51 8.87
CA ALA A 287 7.29 -11.31 10.25
C ALA A 287 5.90 -11.89 10.59
N ARG A 288 5.00 -12.05 9.60
CA ARG A 288 3.59 -12.42 9.83
C ARG A 288 3.08 -13.43 8.80
N VAL A 289 3.46 -14.70 8.93
CA VAL A 289 3.03 -15.75 8.00
C VAL A 289 1.70 -16.37 8.45
N SER A 290 0.60 -16.05 7.77
CA SER A 290 -0.76 -16.48 8.18
C SER A 290 -1.16 -17.87 7.68
N VAL A 291 -0.21 -18.67 7.18
CA VAL A 291 -0.49 -20.04 6.70
C VAL A 291 -0.92 -20.93 7.87
N PRO A 292 -2.11 -21.56 7.83
CA PRO A 292 -2.59 -22.41 8.90
C PRO A 292 -1.68 -23.62 9.17
N ARG A 293 -1.57 -24.00 10.45
CA ARG A 293 -0.85 -25.21 10.86
C ARG A 293 -1.43 -26.45 10.19
N GLY A 294 -0.55 -27.33 9.71
CA GLY A 294 -0.94 -28.57 9.05
C GLY A 294 -1.51 -28.40 7.64
N SER A 295 -1.43 -27.20 7.06
CA SER A 295 -1.76 -27.01 5.65
C SER A 295 -0.82 -27.81 4.75
N THR A 296 -1.35 -28.39 3.68
CA THR A 296 -0.57 -29.01 2.61
C THR A 296 -0.02 -27.91 1.69
N ILE A 297 1.29 -27.66 1.73
CA ILE A 297 1.95 -26.68 0.88
C ILE A 297 2.08 -27.24 -0.54
N LYS A 298 1.47 -26.56 -1.51
CA LYS A 298 1.48 -26.92 -2.93
C LYS A 298 2.67 -26.34 -3.67
N SER A 299 3.08 -25.11 -3.32
CA SER A 299 4.29 -24.48 -3.85
C SER A 299 4.77 -23.38 -2.91
N ALA A 300 6.07 -23.13 -2.85
CA ALA A 300 6.61 -21.92 -2.24
C ALA A 300 7.80 -21.39 -3.06
N ARG A 301 7.87 -20.07 -3.24
CA ARG A 301 8.90 -19.41 -4.06
C ARG A 301 9.39 -18.13 -3.42
N LEU A 302 10.70 -18.03 -3.24
CA LEU A 302 11.40 -16.80 -2.86
C LEU A 302 11.78 -16.05 -4.14
N ARG A 303 11.52 -14.74 -4.19
CA ARG A 303 12.02 -13.85 -5.24
C ARG A 303 12.95 -12.81 -4.64
N VAL A 304 14.09 -12.62 -5.28
CA VAL A 304 15.12 -11.64 -4.89
C VAL A 304 15.41 -10.68 -6.03
N ASN A 305 15.62 -9.40 -5.71
CA ASN A 305 15.99 -8.39 -6.68
C ASN A 305 17.51 -8.23 -6.71
N ASN A 306 18.15 -8.46 -7.85
CA ASN A 306 19.59 -8.31 -7.94
C ASN A 306 20.00 -6.83 -7.87
N TYR A 307 20.96 -6.49 -7.01
CA TYR A 307 21.39 -5.12 -6.73
C TYR A 307 22.62 -4.69 -7.51
N LEU A 308 23.59 -5.59 -7.74
CA LEU A 308 24.75 -5.32 -8.59
C LEU A 308 24.82 -6.34 -9.71
N TRP A 309 25.22 -5.88 -10.89
CA TRP A 309 25.49 -6.74 -12.01
C TRP A 309 26.52 -7.82 -11.63
N SER A 310 26.22 -9.08 -11.94
CA SER A 310 27.11 -10.21 -11.65
C SER A 310 26.99 -11.26 -12.76
N TRP A 311 28.11 -11.87 -13.15
CA TRP A 311 28.19 -12.71 -14.36
C TRP A 311 28.68 -14.13 -14.11
N GLN A 312 29.19 -14.41 -12.92
CA GLN A 312 29.73 -15.71 -12.55
C GLN A 312 28.64 -16.58 -11.93
N ASP A 313 28.59 -17.83 -12.34
CA ASP A 313 27.72 -18.84 -11.75
C ASP A 313 28.07 -19.05 -10.28
N THR A 314 27.06 -19.21 -9.45
CA THR A 314 27.24 -19.49 -8.02
C THR A 314 26.06 -20.29 -7.48
N THR A 315 26.15 -20.73 -6.23
CA THR A 315 25.18 -21.66 -5.65
C THR A 315 24.89 -21.30 -4.20
N VAL A 316 23.64 -21.50 -3.79
CA VAL A 316 23.22 -21.45 -2.39
C VAL A 316 22.33 -22.62 -2.06
N THR A 317 22.36 -23.06 -0.80
CA THR A 317 21.37 -24.01 -0.27
C THR A 317 20.45 -23.27 0.69
N ILE A 318 19.15 -23.30 0.41
CA ILE A 318 18.12 -22.62 1.18
C ILE A 318 17.57 -23.59 2.22
N TYR A 319 17.54 -23.16 3.47
CA TYR A 319 16.87 -23.81 4.59
C TYR A 319 15.81 -22.88 5.16
N GLY A 320 14.90 -23.42 5.95
CA GLY A 320 14.11 -22.63 6.89
C GLY A 320 14.79 -22.62 8.25
N GLU A 321 14.47 -21.63 9.09
CA GLU A 321 14.77 -21.72 10.51
C GLU A 321 13.80 -22.71 11.17
N ALA A 322 14.32 -23.77 11.80
CA ALA A 322 13.53 -24.77 12.52
C ALA A 322 13.05 -24.27 13.89
N ASN A 323 12.50 -23.05 13.91
CA ASN A 323 11.97 -22.36 15.08
C ASN A 323 10.71 -21.58 14.66
N VAL A 324 9.62 -21.77 15.39
CA VAL A 324 8.34 -21.10 15.11
C VAL A 324 8.29 -19.63 15.54
N ARG A 325 9.35 -19.14 16.18
CA ARG A 325 9.53 -17.74 16.56
C ARG A 325 10.89 -17.23 16.09
N ALA A 326 11.10 -17.26 14.77
CA ALA A 326 12.27 -16.63 14.16
C ALA A 326 12.38 -15.17 14.63
N VAL A 327 13.47 -14.83 15.31
CA VAL A 327 13.81 -13.45 15.71
C VAL A 327 14.44 -12.71 14.54
N ASP A 328 14.43 -11.38 14.54
CA ASP A 328 15.12 -10.59 13.51
C ASP A 328 16.66 -10.78 13.57
N PHE A 329 17.37 -10.22 12.60
CA PHE A 329 18.83 -10.31 12.46
C PHE A 329 19.57 -9.07 13.00
N GLY A 330 18.90 -8.27 13.85
CA GLY A 330 19.48 -7.09 14.49
C GLY A 330 20.52 -7.42 15.56
N PRO A 331 21.12 -6.38 16.19
CA PRO A 331 22.19 -6.55 17.18
C PRO A 331 21.76 -7.42 18.36
N GLY A 332 22.62 -8.37 18.74
CA GLY A 332 22.38 -9.28 19.87
C GLY A 332 21.57 -10.53 19.55
N ASN A 333 21.00 -10.64 18.34
CA ASN A 333 20.29 -11.85 17.89
C ASN A 333 21.22 -12.85 17.16
N PRO A 334 20.89 -14.15 17.13
CA PRO A 334 21.73 -15.16 16.49
C PRO A 334 21.94 -14.91 15.00
N LEU A 335 23.18 -15.10 14.55
CA LEU A 335 23.57 -15.03 13.14
C LEU A 335 22.91 -16.16 12.32
N VAL A 336 22.83 -15.97 11.02
CA VAL A 336 22.28 -16.96 10.06
C VAL A 336 22.93 -18.34 10.25
N SER A 337 24.25 -18.37 10.44
CA SER A 337 25.04 -19.60 10.61
C SER A 337 24.69 -20.36 11.90
N GLN A 338 24.29 -19.63 12.95
CA GLN A 338 23.99 -20.15 14.29
C GLN A 338 22.55 -20.65 14.44
N ARG A 339 21.66 -20.28 13.52
CA ARG A 339 20.26 -20.69 13.55
C ARG A 339 20.09 -22.16 13.17
N THR A 340 19.23 -22.85 13.91
CA THR A 340 18.85 -24.24 13.65
C THR A 340 18.09 -24.31 12.33
N LYS A 341 18.52 -25.20 11.45
CA LYS A 341 17.98 -25.34 10.09
C LYS A 341 16.90 -26.43 10.06
N THR A 342 15.95 -26.30 9.16
CA THR A 342 15.06 -27.40 8.77
C THR A 342 15.85 -28.59 8.23
N ALA A 343 15.29 -29.79 8.33
CA ALA A 343 15.85 -30.98 7.69
C ALA A 343 15.69 -30.89 6.15
N ALA A 344 14.55 -30.39 5.69
CA ALA A 344 14.33 -30.05 4.30
C ALA A 344 15.20 -28.85 3.88
N SER A 345 15.69 -28.91 2.65
CA SER A 345 16.46 -27.83 2.02
C SER A 345 16.24 -27.82 0.50
N ALA A 346 16.56 -26.69 -0.13
CA ALA A 346 16.45 -26.52 -1.58
C ALA A 346 17.78 -25.97 -2.14
N TYR A 347 18.34 -26.69 -3.11
CA TYR A 347 19.56 -26.27 -3.79
C TYR A 347 19.25 -25.31 -4.94
N TRP A 348 19.83 -24.12 -4.90
CA TRP A 348 19.65 -23.09 -5.92
C TRP A 348 20.95 -22.82 -6.67
N ALA A 349 21.04 -23.35 -7.89
CA ALA A 349 22.06 -22.96 -8.86
C ALA A 349 21.68 -21.62 -9.50
N GLN A 350 22.55 -20.63 -9.36
CA GLN A 350 22.38 -19.27 -9.87
C GLN A 350 23.25 -19.10 -11.10
N ASN A 351 22.84 -19.73 -12.19
CA ASN A 351 23.61 -19.77 -13.43
C ASN A 351 23.32 -18.54 -14.30
N GLY A 352 24.32 -18.12 -15.08
CA GLY A 352 24.25 -17.04 -16.02
C GLY A 352 24.40 -15.65 -15.39
N ILE A 353 24.11 -14.65 -16.21
CA ILE A 353 24.28 -13.24 -15.85
C ILE A 353 23.06 -12.79 -15.04
N TRP A 354 23.30 -12.27 -13.84
CA TRP A 354 22.31 -11.53 -13.08
C TRP A 354 22.46 -10.04 -13.36
N THR A 355 21.49 -9.48 -14.07
CA THR A 355 21.44 -8.04 -14.39
C THR A 355 20.94 -7.22 -13.21
N ASN A 356 21.43 -5.99 -13.06
CA ASN A 356 21.00 -5.08 -12.00
C ASN A 356 19.49 -4.79 -12.12
N GLY A 357 18.76 -4.86 -11.00
CA GLY A 357 17.33 -4.59 -10.91
C GLY A 357 16.43 -5.74 -11.34
N ALA A 358 16.98 -6.83 -11.91
CA ALA A 358 16.19 -7.99 -12.32
C ALA A 358 15.81 -8.86 -11.12
N TRP A 359 14.65 -9.50 -11.22
CA TRP A 359 14.15 -10.43 -10.21
C TRP A 359 14.50 -11.87 -10.58
N TYR A 360 15.04 -12.61 -9.62
CA TYR A 360 15.35 -14.02 -9.75
C TYR A 360 14.54 -14.81 -8.73
N GLU A 361 14.04 -15.96 -9.16
CA GLU A 361 13.17 -16.81 -8.35
C GLU A 361 13.91 -18.08 -7.92
N SER A 362 13.68 -18.49 -6.68
CA SER A 362 14.23 -19.72 -6.13
C SER A 362 13.56 -20.96 -6.76
N PRO A 363 14.16 -22.14 -6.60
CA PRO A 363 13.45 -23.41 -6.71
C PRO A 363 12.28 -23.50 -5.72
N ASP A 364 11.53 -24.60 -5.79
CA ASP A 364 10.44 -24.85 -4.86
C ASP A 364 10.92 -25.03 -3.43
N LEU A 365 10.34 -24.23 -2.53
CA LEU A 365 10.61 -24.27 -1.09
C LEU A 365 9.49 -25.01 -0.33
N SER A 366 8.52 -25.61 -1.04
CA SER A 366 7.35 -26.25 -0.43
C SER A 366 7.70 -27.21 0.69
N ALA A 367 8.70 -28.09 0.52
CA ALA A 367 9.16 -29.03 1.56
C ALA A 367 9.70 -28.33 2.81
N ILE A 368 10.43 -27.21 2.66
CA ILE A 368 10.96 -26.41 3.76
C ILE A 368 9.82 -25.78 4.55
N ILE A 369 8.88 -25.13 3.83
CA ILE A 369 7.72 -24.48 4.45
C ILE A 369 6.81 -25.52 5.10
N GLN A 370 6.62 -26.67 4.45
CA GLN A 370 5.83 -27.79 4.96
C GLN A 370 6.36 -28.27 6.31
N GLU A 371 7.68 -28.42 6.45
CA GLU A 371 8.30 -28.80 7.73
C GLU A 371 7.96 -27.79 8.83
N ILE A 372 8.07 -26.49 8.56
CA ILE A 372 7.80 -25.42 9.53
C ILE A 372 6.32 -25.40 9.95
N VAL A 373 5.38 -25.41 8.98
CA VAL A 373 3.95 -25.34 9.28
C VAL A 373 3.38 -26.62 9.88
N ASN A 374 4.10 -27.74 9.77
CA ASN A 374 3.74 -29.01 10.41
C ASN A 374 4.13 -29.08 11.88
N ARG A 375 5.00 -28.17 12.35
CA ARG A 375 5.45 -28.21 13.74
C ARG A 375 4.30 -28.03 14.71
N ALA A 376 4.42 -28.69 15.86
CA ALA A 376 3.35 -28.70 16.86
C ALA A 376 3.10 -27.34 17.53
N ASP A 377 4.09 -26.46 17.47
CA ASP A 377 4.12 -25.12 18.03
C ASP A 377 3.87 -24.02 16.98
N TRP A 378 3.59 -24.38 15.72
CA TRP A 378 3.29 -23.41 14.67
C TRP A 378 1.87 -22.83 14.84
N ASN A 379 1.78 -21.50 14.86
CA ASN A 379 0.52 -20.77 14.84
C ASN A 379 0.50 -19.83 13.62
N PRO A 380 -0.67 -19.65 12.95
CA PRO A 380 -0.82 -18.63 11.93
C PRO A 380 -0.45 -17.26 12.48
N GLY A 381 0.37 -16.50 11.75
CA GLY A 381 0.89 -15.19 12.16
C GLY A 381 2.30 -15.25 12.74
N ASN A 382 2.84 -16.44 13.02
CA ASN A 382 4.23 -16.59 13.43
C ASN A 382 5.21 -16.12 12.35
N PRO A 383 6.40 -15.62 12.74
CA PRO A 383 7.44 -15.26 11.78
C PRO A 383 8.13 -16.52 11.23
N LEU A 384 8.57 -16.43 9.98
CA LEU A 384 9.35 -17.46 9.29
C LEU A 384 10.64 -16.85 8.77
N ALA A 385 11.77 -17.53 8.99
CA ALA A 385 13.05 -17.13 8.38
C ALA A 385 13.55 -18.18 7.39
N LEU A 386 14.07 -17.71 6.27
CA LEU A 386 14.85 -18.48 5.31
C LEU A 386 16.34 -18.20 5.53
N LEU A 387 17.13 -19.26 5.54
CA LEU A 387 18.56 -19.27 5.79
C LEU A 387 19.27 -19.74 4.52
N LEU A 388 19.93 -18.84 3.83
CA LEU A 388 20.63 -19.10 2.57
C LEU A 388 22.11 -19.38 2.89
N LYS A 389 22.48 -20.67 2.88
CA LYS A 389 23.86 -21.11 3.09
C LYS A 389 24.66 -20.99 1.79
N ALA A 390 25.81 -20.33 1.86
CA ALA A 390 26.70 -20.22 0.72
C ALA A 390 27.26 -21.57 0.27
N GLY A 391 27.21 -21.85 -1.04
CA GLY A 391 27.85 -23.01 -1.66
C GLY A 391 29.36 -22.81 -1.94
N PRO A 392 30.02 -23.81 -2.54
CA PRO A 392 31.44 -23.74 -2.89
C PRO A 392 31.71 -22.72 -4.02
N GLY A 393 32.96 -22.26 -4.14
CA GLY A 393 33.41 -21.29 -5.15
C GLY A 393 33.85 -19.96 -4.53
N THR A 394 33.97 -18.88 -5.31
CA THR A 394 34.26 -17.53 -4.79
C THR A 394 33.29 -16.47 -5.29
N ALA A 395 32.45 -16.83 -6.27
CA ALA A 395 31.43 -15.96 -6.84
C ALA A 395 30.26 -15.73 -5.87
N TYR A 396 29.73 -14.50 -5.86
CA TYR A 396 28.59 -14.10 -5.03
C TYR A 396 27.62 -13.23 -5.83
N ARG A 397 26.37 -13.14 -5.36
CA ARG A 397 25.39 -12.17 -5.86
C ARG A 397 25.18 -11.09 -4.81
N SER A 398 25.00 -9.84 -5.25
CA SER A 398 24.56 -8.75 -4.37
C SER A 398 23.09 -8.53 -4.62
N VAL A 399 22.26 -8.80 -3.62
CA VAL A 399 20.81 -8.74 -3.67
C VAL A 399 20.35 -7.52 -2.89
N ALA A 400 19.30 -6.86 -3.38
CA ALA A 400 18.70 -5.71 -2.74
C ALA A 400 18.16 -6.09 -1.36
N ALA A 401 18.64 -5.41 -0.33
CA ALA A 401 18.09 -5.45 1.01
C ALA A 401 16.90 -4.49 1.11
N TYR A 402 16.13 -4.58 2.20
CA TYR A 402 15.06 -3.65 2.53
C TYR A 402 15.52 -2.19 2.45
N ASP A 403 16.74 -1.91 2.90
CA ASP A 403 17.34 -0.57 2.92
C ASP A 403 17.64 0.02 1.52
N SER A 404 17.67 -0.79 0.45
CA SER A 404 17.68 -0.23 -0.92
C SER A 404 16.32 0.31 -1.37
N GLY A 405 15.28 0.03 -0.58
CA GLY A 405 13.90 0.43 -0.81
C GLY A 405 12.95 -0.76 -0.68
N PRO A 406 11.80 -0.60 0.01
CA PRO A 406 10.84 -1.68 0.26
C PRO A 406 10.25 -2.30 -1.02
N GLY A 407 10.35 -1.62 -2.17
CA GLY A 407 9.94 -2.14 -3.47
C GLY A 407 10.90 -3.15 -4.11
N ARG A 408 12.11 -3.32 -3.56
CA ARG A 408 13.15 -4.26 -4.04
C ARG A 408 13.47 -5.36 -3.02
N ALA A 409 12.92 -5.25 -1.82
CA ALA A 409 13.06 -6.23 -0.75
C ALA A 409 12.56 -7.61 -1.21
N ALA A 410 13.21 -8.67 -0.72
CA ALA A 410 12.86 -10.04 -1.10
C ALA A 410 11.40 -10.38 -0.76
N THR A 411 10.76 -11.20 -1.60
CA THR A 411 9.35 -11.61 -1.42
C THR A 411 9.22 -13.13 -1.38
N LEU A 412 8.28 -13.64 -0.58
CA LEU A 412 7.95 -15.06 -0.48
C LEU A 412 6.48 -15.27 -0.84
N ALA A 413 6.21 -16.20 -1.74
CA ALA A 413 4.87 -16.68 -2.08
C ALA A 413 4.71 -18.13 -1.65
N ILE A 414 3.61 -18.47 -0.99
CA ILE A 414 3.27 -19.81 -0.49
C ILE A 414 1.85 -20.16 -0.94
N THR A 415 1.69 -21.19 -1.77
CA THR A 415 0.39 -21.76 -2.12
C THR A 415 0.13 -23.00 -1.28
N TYR A 416 -1.03 -23.09 -0.64
CA TYR A 416 -1.37 -24.17 0.28
C TYR A 416 -2.84 -24.59 0.18
N ALA A 417 -3.12 -25.85 0.49
CA ALA A 417 -4.46 -26.37 0.74
C ALA A 417 -4.60 -26.69 2.23
N TYR A 418 -5.75 -26.39 2.82
CA TYR A 418 -6.00 -26.64 4.25
C TYR A 418 -7.17 -27.60 4.40
N ASP A 419 -6.87 -28.83 4.84
CA ASP A 419 -7.87 -29.92 4.98
C ASP A 419 -8.38 -30.04 6.42
N GLY A 420 -8.27 -28.97 7.23
CA GLY A 420 -8.81 -28.94 8.59
C GLY A 420 -10.33 -29.06 8.61
N PRO A 421 -10.93 -29.36 9.78
CA PRO A 421 -12.39 -29.43 9.89
C PRO A 421 -12.99 -28.17 9.29
N ALA A 422 -13.98 -28.36 8.42
CA ALA A 422 -14.72 -27.26 7.83
C ALA A 422 -15.04 -26.26 8.94
N ILE A 423 -14.46 -25.07 8.85
CA ILE A 423 -15.02 -23.93 9.55
C ILE A 423 -16.45 -23.87 9.03
N THR A 424 -17.39 -24.33 9.84
CA THR A 424 -18.80 -24.04 9.59
C THR A 424 -18.81 -22.53 9.38
N PRO A 425 -19.40 -21.99 8.30
CA PRO A 425 -19.72 -20.58 8.27
C PRO A 425 -20.69 -20.41 9.45
N THR A 426 -20.11 -20.10 10.61
CA THR A 426 -20.82 -19.53 11.73
C THR A 426 -21.55 -18.38 11.08
N PRO A 427 -22.89 -18.29 11.19
CA PRO A 427 -23.66 -17.24 10.54
C PRO A 427 -22.87 -15.97 10.73
N THR A 428 -22.48 -15.33 9.62
CA THR A 428 -21.59 -14.16 9.61
C THR A 428 -21.95 -13.38 10.86
N PRO A 429 -21.09 -13.36 11.90
CA PRO A 429 -21.45 -12.66 13.10
C PRO A 429 -21.75 -11.27 12.59
N THR A 430 -23.01 -10.84 12.77
CA THR A 430 -23.35 -9.43 12.59
C THR A 430 -22.24 -8.74 13.33
N SER A 431 -21.41 -8.00 12.58
CA SER A 431 -20.20 -7.39 13.11
C SER A 431 -20.70 -6.48 14.22
N THR A 432 -20.70 -7.00 15.43
CA THR A 432 -20.81 -6.19 16.60
C THR A 432 -19.47 -5.47 16.55
N PRO A 433 -19.46 -4.16 16.33
CA PRO A 433 -18.21 -3.42 16.27
C PRO A 433 -17.43 -3.82 17.52
N THR A 434 -16.17 -4.23 17.37
CA THR A 434 -15.27 -4.12 18.51
C THR A 434 -15.33 -2.64 18.86
N PRO A 435 -15.95 -2.26 19.99
CA PRO A 435 -16.00 -0.86 20.35
C PRO A 435 -14.55 -0.44 20.47
N THR A 436 -14.25 0.78 20.02
CA THR A 436 -13.19 1.60 20.60
C THR A 436 -13.08 1.23 22.08
N SER A 437 -11.95 0.63 22.48
CA SER A 437 -11.79 -0.06 23.76
C SER A 437 -12.53 0.66 24.87
N ALA A 438 -13.49 -0.01 25.51
CA ALA A 438 -14.18 0.58 26.65
C ALA A 438 -13.12 1.11 27.64
N PRO A 439 -13.31 2.31 28.21
CA PRO A 439 -12.31 2.90 29.09
C PRO A 439 -11.97 1.92 30.21
N VAL A 440 -10.71 1.52 30.29
CA VAL A 440 -10.22 0.71 31.41
C VAL A 440 -10.41 1.55 32.66
N SER A 441 -11.26 1.09 33.60
CA SER A 441 -11.56 1.82 34.83
C SER A 441 -10.27 2.15 35.58
N GLY A 442 -10.09 3.42 35.97
CA GLY A 442 -8.90 3.87 36.71
C GLY A 442 -7.77 4.47 35.87
N TYR A 443 -8.00 4.72 34.57
CA TYR A 443 -7.10 5.45 33.69
C TYR A 443 -7.76 6.71 33.15
N ASP A 444 -7.00 7.81 33.12
CA ASP A 444 -7.47 9.03 32.47
C ASP A 444 -7.30 8.94 30.94
N GLN A 445 -8.42 9.00 30.23
CA GLN A 445 -8.48 8.89 28.77
C GLN A 445 -7.97 10.15 28.04
N ARG A 446 -7.68 11.23 28.77
CA ARG A 446 -7.14 12.47 28.18
C ARG A 446 -5.66 12.39 27.85
N PHE A 447 -4.92 11.50 28.51
CA PHE A 447 -3.48 11.31 28.28
C PHE A 447 -3.25 10.34 27.12
N GLY A 448 -2.38 10.75 26.21
CA GLY A 448 -1.85 9.94 25.13
C GLY A 448 -0.36 10.15 24.92
N VAL A 449 0.28 9.37 24.04
CA VAL A 449 1.69 9.59 23.71
C VAL A 449 1.95 9.40 22.23
N VAL A 450 2.93 10.15 21.71
CA VAL A 450 3.44 10.01 20.35
C VAL A 450 4.64 9.08 20.36
N VAL A 451 4.62 8.07 19.50
CA VAL A 451 5.73 7.12 19.35
C VAL A 451 6.54 7.54 18.12
N ALA A 452 7.72 8.13 18.33
CA ALA A 452 8.55 8.62 17.22
C ALA A 452 9.41 7.51 16.61
N ASP A 453 9.91 6.57 17.42
CA ASP A 453 10.70 5.41 16.97
C ASP A 453 10.15 4.08 17.51
N VAL A 454 10.52 2.96 16.89
CA VAL A 454 10.17 1.62 17.41
C VAL A 454 11.17 1.25 18.53
N ILE A 455 10.71 1.18 19.79
CA ILE A 455 11.49 0.58 20.89
C ILE A 455 11.02 -0.84 21.10
N GLY A 456 11.84 -1.80 20.66
CA GLY A 456 11.86 -3.18 21.13
C GLY A 456 10.51 -3.94 21.17
N PRO A 457 10.50 -5.16 21.73
CA PRO A 457 9.33 -6.03 21.68
C PRO A 457 8.20 -5.74 22.69
N ASP A 458 8.27 -4.72 23.55
CA ASP A 458 7.31 -4.56 24.67
C ASP A 458 6.73 -3.13 24.87
N MET A 459 6.33 -2.46 23.79
CA MET A 459 5.63 -1.15 23.86
C MET A 459 4.41 -1.16 24.79
N SER A 460 3.66 -2.26 24.87
CA SER A 460 2.55 -2.44 25.82
C SER A 460 2.98 -2.31 27.28
N VAL A 461 4.15 -2.82 27.64
CA VAL A 461 4.70 -2.72 29.01
C VAL A 461 5.03 -1.27 29.33
N ILE A 462 5.65 -0.57 28.39
CA ILE A 462 6.01 0.85 28.55
C ILE A 462 4.75 1.71 28.74
N LEU A 463 3.74 1.56 27.89
CA LEU A 463 2.50 2.32 27.99
C LEU A 463 1.71 1.99 29.27
N ASN A 464 1.76 0.73 29.72
CA ASN A 464 1.23 0.36 31.03
C ASN A 464 1.96 1.06 32.19
N ASN A 465 3.29 1.13 32.12
CA ASN A 465 4.10 1.83 33.12
C ASN A 465 3.85 3.35 33.12
N LEU A 466 3.54 3.94 31.97
CA LEU A 466 3.12 5.34 31.85
C LEU A 466 1.67 5.58 32.29
N ARG A 467 0.88 4.52 32.46
CA ARG A 467 -0.57 4.58 32.73
C ARG A 467 -1.35 5.35 31.67
N VAL A 468 -0.99 5.10 30.41
CA VAL A 468 -1.64 5.66 29.23
C VAL A 468 -2.37 4.55 28.47
N ARG A 469 -3.50 4.90 27.83
CA ARG A 469 -4.31 3.96 27.03
C ARG A 469 -4.49 4.37 25.58
N SER A 470 -4.11 5.58 25.20
CA SER A 470 -4.15 6.03 23.81
C SER A 470 -2.76 6.43 23.32
N TYR A 471 -2.45 6.14 22.06
CA TYR A 471 -1.20 6.54 21.43
C TYR A 471 -1.40 6.74 19.94
N TYR A 472 -0.44 7.37 19.28
CA TYR A 472 -0.26 7.14 17.85
C TYR A 472 1.20 7.02 17.49
N GLN A 473 1.39 6.43 16.33
CA GLN A 473 2.65 6.31 15.63
C GLN A 473 2.35 6.68 14.18
N TYR A 474 3.26 7.42 13.55
CA TYR A 474 3.07 7.89 12.18
C TYR A 474 2.62 6.77 11.24
N GLY A 475 1.55 7.04 10.48
CA GLY A 475 0.88 6.06 9.64
C GLY A 475 -0.22 5.27 10.37
N TRP A 476 -0.55 4.10 9.83
CA TRP A 476 -1.64 3.27 10.30
C TRP A 476 -1.18 1.84 10.61
N GLY A 477 -1.98 1.09 11.35
CA GLY A 477 -1.76 -0.32 11.65
C GLY A 477 -2.44 -0.78 12.94
N GLU A 478 -2.26 -2.07 13.24
CA GLU A 478 -2.93 -2.73 14.37
C GLU A 478 -2.71 -1.99 15.70
N PRO A 479 -3.78 -1.76 16.50
CA PRO A 479 -3.65 -1.27 17.86
C PRO A 479 -3.05 -2.35 18.76
N LEU A 480 -2.30 -1.94 19.79
CA LEU A 480 -1.90 -2.86 20.85
C LEU A 480 -3.13 -3.34 21.65
N PRO A 481 -3.17 -4.61 22.10
CA PRO A 481 -4.28 -5.12 22.90
C PRO A 481 -4.55 -4.26 24.15
N GLY A 482 -5.76 -3.71 24.25
CA GLY A 482 -6.16 -2.84 25.38
C GLY A 482 -5.74 -1.37 25.25
N PHE A 483 -5.21 -0.96 24.10
CA PHE A 483 -4.84 0.41 23.79
C PHE A 483 -5.59 0.92 22.56
N GLU A 484 -5.97 2.18 22.58
CA GLU A 484 -6.50 2.90 21.43
C GLU A 484 -5.34 3.46 20.61
N ARG A 485 -5.27 3.10 19.32
CA ARG A 485 -4.35 3.71 18.39
C ARG A 485 -5.08 4.70 17.51
N VAL A 486 -4.68 5.97 17.54
CA VAL A 486 -5.10 6.93 16.52
C VAL A 486 -4.34 6.61 15.24
N GLN A 487 -5.07 6.38 14.16
CA GLN A 487 -4.51 6.07 12.85
C GLN A 487 -4.18 7.37 12.14
N MET A 488 -3.18 7.35 11.27
CA MET A 488 -2.82 8.51 10.47
C MET A 488 -2.68 8.13 8.98
N VAL A 489 -3.23 8.97 8.12
CA VAL A 489 -2.99 8.94 6.67
C VAL A 489 -2.37 10.26 6.25
N ALA A 490 -1.41 10.20 5.35
CA ALA A 490 -0.72 11.35 4.77
C ALA A 490 -0.71 11.24 3.24
N ARG A 491 -0.17 12.25 2.55
CA ARG A 491 -0.10 12.27 1.08
C ARG A 491 0.56 11.01 0.49
N SER A 492 1.53 10.43 1.18
CA SER A 492 2.26 9.21 0.78
C SER A 492 1.39 7.95 0.74
N TYR A 493 0.30 7.88 1.53
CA TYR A 493 -0.51 6.66 1.69
C TYR A 493 -1.63 6.50 0.67
N ILE A 494 -1.81 7.44 -0.27
CA ILE A 494 -2.94 7.43 -1.23
C ILE A 494 -2.97 6.13 -2.07
N ARG A 495 -1.83 5.44 -2.20
CA ARG A 495 -1.67 4.19 -2.97
C ARG A 495 -1.62 2.92 -2.12
N ASP A 496 -1.98 3.01 -0.85
CA ASP A 496 -2.00 1.88 0.06
C ASP A 496 -3.21 0.97 -0.25
N THR A 497 -2.92 -0.23 -0.76
CA THR A 497 -3.93 -1.25 -1.13
C THR A 497 -4.43 -2.05 0.08
N GLY A 498 -3.74 -1.98 1.23
CA GLY A 498 -4.16 -2.61 2.48
C GLY A 498 -5.10 -1.74 3.30
N LEU A 499 -5.02 -0.42 3.10
CA LEU A 499 -5.73 0.57 3.91
C LEU A 499 -7.26 0.40 3.92
N ASP A 500 -7.92 0.16 2.78
CA ASP A 500 -9.39 0.01 2.77
C ASP A 500 -9.81 -1.29 3.49
N ASN A 501 -9.01 -2.35 3.39
CA ASN A 501 -9.26 -3.57 4.16
C ASN A 501 -9.05 -3.35 5.65
N PHE A 502 -8.00 -2.60 6.01
CA PHE A 502 -7.73 -2.23 7.40
C PHE A 502 -8.83 -1.34 7.99
N ILE A 503 -9.30 -0.33 7.27
CA ILE A 503 -10.43 0.52 7.69
C ILE A 503 -11.67 -0.34 7.92
N ARG A 504 -11.98 -1.25 6.98
CA ARG A 504 -13.13 -2.15 7.08
C ARG A 504 -13.05 -3.09 8.30
N SER A 505 -11.86 -3.52 8.69
CA SER A 505 -11.67 -4.39 9.86
C SER A 505 -11.57 -3.62 11.19
N HIS A 506 -11.52 -2.28 11.15
CA HIS A 506 -11.38 -1.43 12.34
C HIS A 506 -12.42 -0.29 12.36
N PRO A 507 -13.73 -0.62 12.33
CA PRO A 507 -14.77 0.39 12.30
C PRO A 507 -14.74 1.29 13.54
N GLY A 508 -15.03 2.57 13.36
CA GLY A 508 -15.11 3.57 14.44
C GLY A 508 -13.74 4.13 14.86
N SER A 509 -12.66 3.76 14.18
CA SER A 509 -11.31 4.25 14.49
C SER A 509 -11.17 5.75 14.26
N TYR A 510 -10.27 6.38 15.03
CA TYR A 510 -9.84 7.76 14.80
C TYR A 510 -8.79 7.81 13.70
N TRP A 511 -8.96 8.72 12.75
CA TRP A 511 -8.09 8.93 11.59
C TRP A 511 -7.67 10.38 11.48
N MET A 512 -6.39 10.63 11.72
CA MET A 512 -5.72 11.89 11.47
C MET A 512 -5.32 12.00 9.99
N ILE A 513 -5.76 13.07 9.33
CA ILE A 513 -5.46 13.31 7.92
C ILE A 513 -4.34 14.35 7.79
N GLY A 514 -3.13 13.85 7.55
CA GLY A 514 -1.90 14.61 7.41
C GLY A 514 -1.17 14.82 8.74
N ASN A 515 0.03 15.39 8.65
CA ASN A 515 0.82 15.85 9.79
C ASN A 515 1.43 17.20 9.45
N GLU A 516 1.14 18.22 10.25
CA GLU A 516 1.72 19.55 10.10
C GLU A 516 1.65 20.10 8.67
N PRO A 517 0.44 20.20 8.08
CA PRO A 517 0.29 20.65 6.70
C PRO A 517 0.81 22.07 6.49
N ASN A 518 0.88 22.88 7.54
CA ASN A 518 1.38 24.25 7.50
C ASN A 518 2.91 24.37 7.63
N VAL A 519 3.66 23.27 7.77
CA VAL A 519 5.12 23.28 7.97
C VAL A 519 5.86 22.91 6.68
N PRO A 520 6.82 23.74 6.22
CA PRO A 520 7.55 23.51 4.97
C PRO A 520 8.33 22.18 4.89
N THR A 521 8.78 21.66 6.02
CA THR A 521 9.56 20.42 6.12
C THR A 521 8.72 19.16 6.36
N GLN A 522 7.40 19.31 6.49
CA GLN A 522 6.45 18.23 6.75
C GLN A 522 5.55 18.04 5.52
N ASP A 523 4.23 17.99 5.69
CA ASP A 523 3.30 17.84 4.57
C ASP A 523 3.37 19.03 3.59
N ASN A 524 3.73 20.23 4.06
CA ASN A 524 4.02 21.42 3.24
C ASN A 524 2.93 21.74 2.21
N LEU A 525 1.71 21.97 2.70
CA LEU A 525 0.53 22.24 1.89
C LEU A 525 0.01 23.64 2.19
N SER A 526 -0.37 24.38 1.16
CA SER A 526 -1.23 25.56 1.34
C SER A 526 -2.59 25.12 1.92
N PRO A 527 -3.37 26.02 2.54
CA PRO A 527 -4.71 25.67 3.07
C PRO A 527 -5.64 25.08 2.01
N SER A 528 -5.55 25.57 0.77
CA SER A 528 -6.31 25.06 -0.37
C SER A 528 -5.88 23.65 -0.81
N ALA A 529 -4.57 23.37 -0.82
CA ALA A 529 -4.07 22.03 -1.11
C ALA A 529 -4.40 21.05 0.01
N TYR A 530 -4.34 21.50 1.26
CA TYR A 530 -4.72 20.71 2.42
C TYR A 530 -6.24 20.41 2.44
N ALA A 531 -7.09 21.38 2.07
CA ALA A 531 -8.52 21.16 1.89
C ALA A 531 -8.84 20.02 0.90
N GLN A 532 -8.10 19.95 -0.22
CA GLN A 532 -8.26 18.87 -1.20
C GLN A 532 -7.78 17.51 -0.67
N LEU A 533 -6.63 17.48 0.00
CA LEU A 533 -6.12 16.27 0.65
C LEU A 533 -7.11 15.75 1.69
N PHE A 534 -7.60 16.65 2.55
CA PHE A 534 -8.57 16.36 3.60
C PHE A 534 -9.87 15.81 3.01
N TYR A 535 -10.42 16.46 1.98
CA TYR A 535 -11.63 16.00 1.30
C TYR A 535 -11.48 14.58 0.74
N ASN A 536 -10.39 14.31 0.03
CA ASN A 536 -10.16 13.02 -0.60
C ASN A 536 -10.05 11.89 0.43
N TRP A 537 -9.30 12.12 1.51
CA TRP A 537 -9.14 11.13 2.57
C TRP A 537 -10.39 10.94 3.41
N ALA A 538 -11.03 12.02 3.87
CA ALA A 538 -12.22 11.94 4.69
C ALA A 538 -13.34 11.17 3.97
N ARG A 539 -13.55 11.43 2.67
CA ARG A 539 -14.51 10.68 1.87
C ARG A 539 -14.12 9.22 1.69
N ARG A 540 -12.85 8.92 1.37
CA ARG A 540 -12.41 7.52 1.18
C ARG A 540 -12.63 6.73 2.47
N ILE A 541 -12.16 7.25 3.60
CA ILE A 541 -12.33 6.62 4.91
C ILE A 541 -13.81 6.42 5.22
N LYS A 542 -14.64 7.48 5.14
CA LYS A 542 -16.08 7.39 5.43
C LYS A 542 -16.86 6.52 4.44
N SER A 543 -16.36 6.33 3.21
CA SER A 543 -16.98 5.43 2.22
C SER A 543 -16.76 3.96 2.55
N VAL A 544 -15.67 3.63 3.24
CA VAL A 544 -15.36 2.27 3.69
C VAL A 544 -15.93 2.01 5.08
N ASP A 545 -15.80 2.98 5.99
CA ASP A 545 -16.37 2.96 7.34
C ASP A 545 -17.04 4.30 7.67
N PRO A 546 -18.38 4.40 7.57
CA PRO A 546 -19.12 5.61 7.93
C PRO A 546 -18.99 6.00 9.41
N THR A 547 -18.60 5.07 10.30
CA THR A 547 -18.49 5.29 11.75
C THR A 547 -17.14 5.87 12.19
N ALA A 548 -16.13 5.83 11.31
CA ALA A 548 -14.79 6.36 11.54
C ALA A 548 -14.84 7.81 12.04
N LYS A 549 -13.86 8.23 12.84
CA LYS A 549 -13.75 9.60 13.37
C LYS A 549 -12.61 10.35 12.69
N ILE A 550 -12.89 11.49 12.08
CA ILE A 550 -11.92 12.24 11.29
C ILE A 550 -11.32 13.40 12.09
N LEU A 551 -9.99 13.45 12.11
CA LEU A 551 -9.17 14.54 12.63
C LEU A 551 -8.44 15.22 11.48
N ASN A 552 -8.28 16.54 11.56
CA ASN A 552 -7.25 17.20 10.76
C ASN A 552 -5.85 16.80 11.27
N GLY A 553 -4.84 16.92 10.42
CA GLY A 553 -3.44 16.84 10.80
C GLY A 553 -3.13 17.96 11.77
N GLY A 554 -2.21 17.71 12.70
CA GLY A 554 -1.89 18.68 13.73
C GLY A 554 -1.34 19.97 13.12
N ILE A 555 -2.11 21.05 13.22
CA ILE A 555 -1.65 22.36 12.74
C ILE A 555 -0.76 22.95 13.82
N VAL A 556 0.53 23.09 13.52
CA VAL A 556 1.52 23.57 14.50
C VAL A 556 1.48 25.07 14.63
N ASN A 557 1.76 25.58 15.82
CA ASN A 557 1.68 26.99 16.19
C ASN A 557 2.82 27.88 15.64
N TYR A 558 3.47 27.50 14.55
CA TYR A 558 4.57 28.28 13.98
C TYR A 558 4.08 29.58 13.32
N PRO A 559 4.88 30.67 13.45
CA PRO A 559 4.57 31.97 12.84
C PRO A 559 4.79 31.97 11.32
N ASP A 560 5.77 31.19 10.83
CA ASP A 560 6.12 31.07 9.42
C ASP A 560 5.47 29.82 8.83
N VAL A 561 4.30 30.00 8.22
CA VAL A 561 3.53 28.91 7.60
C VAL A 561 3.53 29.03 6.08
N VAL A 562 3.39 27.88 5.41
CA VAL A 562 3.48 27.75 3.95
C VAL A 562 2.44 28.63 3.26
N GLY A 563 2.89 29.73 2.65
CA GLY A 563 2.08 30.59 1.78
C GLY A 563 0.94 31.34 2.49
N VAL A 564 0.94 31.45 3.82
CA VAL A 564 -0.13 32.11 4.60
C VAL A 564 0.42 33.14 5.57
N PRO A 565 0.26 34.45 5.29
CA PRO A 565 0.63 35.50 6.25
C PRO A 565 -0.22 35.41 7.53
N GLY A 566 0.41 35.56 8.71
CA GLY A 566 -0.28 35.56 10.00
C GLY A 566 -0.29 34.23 10.76
N GLY A 567 0.45 33.23 10.28
CA GLY A 567 0.77 32.03 11.05
C GLY A 567 -0.35 30.98 11.10
N ALA A 568 -0.19 30.05 12.03
CA ALA A 568 -1.07 28.88 12.21
C ALA A 568 -2.57 29.19 12.37
N LEU A 569 -2.93 30.27 13.08
CA LEU A 569 -4.34 30.64 13.27
C LEU A 569 -4.98 31.08 11.94
N THR A 570 -4.26 31.83 11.11
CA THR A 570 -4.73 32.18 9.76
C THR A 570 -4.82 30.93 8.89
N TYR A 571 -3.87 30.00 9.02
CA TYR A 571 -3.93 28.72 8.31
C TYR A 571 -5.21 27.93 8.63
N ILE A 572 -5.63 27.85 9.90
CA ILE A 572 -6.89 27.20 10.30
C ILE A 572 -8.09 27.87 9.61
N LYS A 573 -8.14 29.21 9.64
CA LYS A 573 -9.21 30.01 9.00
C LYS A 573 -9.28 29.74 7.51
N ASP A 574 -8.14 29.86 6.83
CA ASP A 574 -8.03 29.71 5.38
C ASP A 574 -8.30 28.28 4.93
N PHE A 575 -7.97 27.27 5.73
CA PHE A 575 -8.30 25.87 5.44
C PHE A 575 -9.81 25.67 5.48
N ARG A 576 -10.49 26.14 6.53
CA ARG A 576 -11.95 26.06 6.65
C ARG A 576 -12.65 26.74 5.49
N GLU A 577 -12.24 27.96 5.16
CA GLU A 577 -12.85 28.73 4.07
C GLU A 577 -12.49 28.19 2.69
N SER A 578 -11.26 27.68 2.49
CA SER A 578 -10.88 27.00 1.23
C SER A 578 -11.72 25.76 1.00
N TYR A 579 -11.91 24.94 2.04
CA TYR A 579 -12.74 23.74 1.96
C TYR A 579 -14.20 24.10 1.65
N ARG A 580 -14.76 25.10 2.35
CA ARG A 580 -16.12 25.59 2.08
C ARG A 580 -16.26 26.15 0.67
N GLY A 581 -15.29 26.92 0.19
CA GLY A 581 -15.28 27.46 -1.16
C GLY A 581 -15.26 26.37 -2.24
N MET A 582 -14.52 25.28 -2.02
CA MET A 582 -14.41 24.17 -2.98
C MET A 582 -15.61 23.21 -2.95
N TYR A 583 -16.17 22.94 -1.78
CA TYR A 583 -17.13 21.84 -1.58
C TYR A 583 -18.50 22.27 -1.06
N GLY A 584 -18.73 23.57 -0.86
CA GLY A 584 -20.01 24.14 -0.44
C GLY A 584 -20.37 23.91 1.04
N VAL A 585 -19.55 23.19 1.79
CA VAL A 585 -19.74 22.85 3.22
C VAL A 585 -18.44 23.01 3.97
N TYR A 586 -18.48 23.22 5.28
CA TYR A 586 -17.27 23.20 6.12
C TYR A 586 -16.69 21.77 6.25
N PRO A 587 -15.38 21.62 6.53
CA PRO A 587 -14.74 20.30 6.58
C PRO A 587 -15.39 19.39 7.64
N PRO A 588 -15.69 18.11 7.32
CA PRO A 588 -16.34 17.17 8.21
C PRO A 588 -15.37 16.64 9.26
N ILE A 589 -14.96 17.53 10.17
CA ILE A 589 -14.08 17.24 11.29
C ILE A 589 -14.94 16.69 12.44
N ASP A 590 -14.59 15.51 12.94
CA ASP A 590 -15.16 14.94 14.16
C ASP A 590 -14.40 15.45 15.40
N VAL A 591 -13.10 15.72 15.27
CA VAL A 591 -12.22 16.25 16.33
C VAL A 591 -11.19 17.19 15.73
N TRP A 592 -11.11 18.42 16.23
CA TRP A 592 -10.09 19.39 15.82
C TRP A 592 -8.77 19.09 16.51
N ASN A 593 -7.68 19.11 15.75
CA ASN A 593 -6.37 18.69 16.20
C ASN A 593 -5.30 19.76 15.98
N LEU A 594 -4.46 19.99 16.99
CA LEU A 594 -3.45 21.05 17.01
C LEU A 594 -2.10 20.49 17.51
N HIS A 595 -1.00 21.08 17.03
CA HIS A 595 0.33 20.89 17.63
C HIS A 595 0.77 22.18 18.33
N ALA A 596 1.34 22.06 19.52
CA ALA A 596 1.71 23.22 20.32
C ALA A 596 3.10 23.07 20.97
N TYR A 597 4.03 23.89 20.49
CA TYR A 597 5.43 23.92 20.93
C TYR A 597 5.83 25.34 21.39
N PRO A 598 6.82 25.48 22.28
CA PRO A 598 7.42 26.78 22.59
C PRO A 598 8.10 27.38 21.32
N PRO A 599 8.18 28.71 21.20
CA PRO A 599 8.68 29.35 19.99
C PRO A 599 10.19 29.14 19.83
N PHE A 600 10.62 28.82 18.60
CA PHE A 600 12.02 28.70 18.21
C PHE A 600 12.46 29.96 17.45
N TYR A 601 13.09 30.93 18.13
CA TYR A 601 13.75 32.05 17.44
C TYR A 601 15.19 32.23 17.94
N TYR A 602 16.14 31.89 17.08
CA TYR A 602 17.50 32.44 17.12
C TYR A 602 17.51 33.77 16.35
N ALA A 603 16.99 34.84 16.96
CA ALA A 603 17.22 36.19 16.46
C ALA A 603 17.77 37.05 17.61
N ASN A 604 18.97 37.58 17.41
CA ASN A 604 19.59 38.62 18.24
C ASN A 604 19.98 38.24 19.68
N GLY A 605 20.39 36.99 19.91
CA GLY A 605 21.25 36.64 21.04
C GLY A 605 20.62 36.75 22.44
N ARG A 606 19.30 36.89 22.57
CA ARG A 606 18.60 36.80 23.87
C ARG A 606 17.13 36.43 23.63
N LEU A 607 16.79 35.17 23.93
CA LEU A 607 15.59 34.72 24.65
C LEU A 607 15.69 33.19 24.81
N ASN A 608 16.10 32.74 26.00
CA ASN A 608 16.00 31.34 26.42
C ASN A 608 14.56 31.08 26.91
N THR A 609 13.60 31.02 25.98
CA THR A 609 12.17 30.74 26.24
C THR A 609 11.84 29.28 25.99
N TYR A 610 12.83 28.38 26.05
CA TYR A 610 12.66 26.98 25.70
C TYR A 610 11.53 26.34 26.51
N CYS A 611 11.40 26.63 27.80
CA CYS A 611 10.34 26.13 28.68
C CYS A 611 9.14 27.09 28.87
N ASP A 612 8.95 28.08 27.98
CA ASP A 612 7.82 29.01 28.08
C ASP A 612 6.52 28.41 27.55
N THR A 613 5.50 28.35 28.40
CA THR A 613 4.17 27.85 28.06
C THR A 613 3.24 28.94 27.51
N THR A 614 3.63 30.21 27.58
CA THR A 614 2.78 31.36 27.22
C THR A 614 2.34 31.29 25.76
N TYR A 615 3.28 31.02 24.85
CA TYR A 615 3.01 30.96 23.42
C TYR A 615 2.10 29.79 23.00
N PRO A 616 2.37 28.52 23.38
CA PRO A 616 1.46 27.42 23.06
C PRO A 616 0.07 27.62 23.69
N LYS A 617 -0.01 28.06 24.96
CA LYS A 617 -1.29 28.36 25.63
C LYS A 617 -2.10 29.42 24.89
N ARG A 618 -1.43 30.49 24.44
CA ARG A 618 -2.06 31.57 23.68
C ARG A 618 -2.61 31.05 22.35
N PHE A 619 -1.82 30.32 21.57
CA PHE A 619 -2.27 29.75 20.29
C PHE A 619 -3.49 28.85 20.47
N ILE A 620 -3.45 27.92 21.42
CA ILE A 620 -4.57 27.01 21.70
C ILE A 620 -5.81 27.82 22.09
N THR A 621 -5.66 28.82 22.97
CA THR A 621 -6.76 29.69 23.39
C THR A 621 -7.41 30.41 22.20
N GLU A 622 -6.60 31.03 21.35
CA GLU A 622 -7.08 31.77 20.17
C GLU A 622 -7.74 30.85 19.14
N ALA A 623 -7.18 29.66 18.91
CA ALA A 623 -7.74 28.66 18.01
C ALA A 623 -9.09 28.14 18.53
N VAL A 624 -9.18 27.78 19.81
CA VAL A 624 -10.44 27.33 20.43
C VAL A 624 -11.49 28.44 20.40
N GLN A 625 -11.14 29.68 20.76
CA GLN A 625 -12.07 30.80 20.71
C GLN A 625 -12.60 31.04 19.28
N TYR A 626 -11.72 31.00 18.28
CA TYR A 626 -12.12 31.12 16.89
C TYR A 626 -13.10 30.01 16.48
N LEU A 627 -12.75 28.74 16.71
CA LEU A 627 -13.59 27.60 16.34
C LEU A 627 -14.96 27.66 17.02
N ARG A 628 -15.01 27.96 18.32
CA ARG A 628 -16.27 28.13 19.06
C ARG A 628 -17.09 29.30 18.53
N SER A 629 -16.47 30.43 18.20
CA SER A 629 -17.15 31.58 17.60
C SER A 629 -17.69 31.30 16.19
N ALA A 630 -17.04 30.38 15.47
CA ALA A 630 -17.47 29.89 14.17
C ALA A 630 -18.57 28.80 14.26
N GLY A 631 -19.06 28.49 15.45
CA GLY A 631 -20.12 27.52 15.70
C GLY A 631 -19.66 26.06 15.82
N GLU A 632 -18.35 25.79 15.74
CA GLU A 632 -17.79 24.43 15.85
C GLU A 632 -17.79 23.98 17.31
N GLN A 633 -18.48 22.88 17.61
CA GLN A 633 -18.62 22.31 18.97
C GLN A 633 -17.80 21.03 19.19
N GLN A 634 -17.03 20.62 18.19
CA GLN A 634 -16.25 19.39 18.21
C GLN A 634 -15.16 19.44 19.30
N PRO A 635 -14.78 18.27 19.83
CA PRO A 635 -13.64 18.15 20.74
C PRO A 635 -12.35 18.71 20.15
N ILE A 636 -11.47 19.17 21.04
CA ILE A 636 -10.14 19.71 20.71
C ILE A 636 -9.08 18.77 21.28
N TRP A 637 -8.25 18.22 20.42
CA TRP A 637 -7.11 17.39 20.79
C TRP A 637 -5.81 18.12 20.49
N LEU A 638 -4.80 17.83 21.30
CA LEU A 638 -3.40 18.08 20.94
C LEU A 638 -2.74 16.74 20.64
N SER A 639 -2.63 16.36 19.38
CA SER A 639 -1.85 15.16 19.02
C SER A 639 -0.36 15.36 19.27
N GLU A 640 0.14 16.59 19.35
CA GLU A 640 1.50 16.82 19.84
C GLU A 640 1.54 18.07 20.72
N PHE A 641 2.09 17.91 21.91
CA PHE A 641 2.69 19.02 22.66
C PHE A 641 3.95 18.50 23.34
N GLY A 642 4.96 19.36 23.40
CA GLY A 642 6.27 18.96 23.87
C GLY A 642 7.29 20.02 23.51
N MET A 643 8.48 19.57 23.14
CA MET A 643 9.59 20.46 22.85
C MET A 643 10.45 19.91 21.70
N ASP A 644 10.65 20.71 20.65
CA ASP A 644 11.38 20.28 19.45
C ASP A 644 12.89 20.11 19.66
N TRP A 645 13.50 20.77 20.65
CA TRP A 645 14.97 20.84 20.79
C TRP A 645 15.45 20.97 22.23
N GLY A 646 15.93 19.91 22.88
CA GLY A 646 16.55 20.06 24.21
C GLY A 646 17.03 18.77 24.83
N ASN A 647 17.04 18.71 26.16
CA ASN A 647 17.62 17.61 26.92
C ASN A 647 16.59 17.15 27.96
N ASP A 648 16.18 15.89 27.90
CA ASP A 648 15.20 15.26 28.80
C ASP A 648 15.63 15.29 30.28
N LYS A 649 16.90 15.65 30.51
CA LYS A 649 17.51 15.88 31.82
C LYS A 649 17.36 17.31 32.33
N ASP A 650 16.84 18.25 31.54
CA ASP A 650 16.62 19.62 31.97
C ASP A 650 15.40 19.71 32.91
N PRO A 651 15.57 20.14 34.17
CA PRO A 651 14.48 20.28 35.12
C PRO A 651 13.34 21.20 34.64
N CYS A 652 13.60 22.13 33.73
CA CYS A 652 12.56 23.02 33.24
C CYS A 652 11.51 22.28 32.40
N MET A 653 11.85 21.14 31.77
CA MET A 653 10.89 20.33 30.98
C MET A 653 9.79 19.73 31.86
N VAL A 654 10.15 19.29 33.07
CA VAL A 654 9.18 18.81 34.08
C VAL A 654 8.22 19.93 34.47
N THR A 655 8.74 21.16 34.60
CA THR A 655 7.93 22.35 34.92
C THR A 655 7.00 22.70 33.76
N PHE A 656 7.51 22.72 32.52
CA PHE A 656 6.73 22.95 31.31
C PHE A 656 5.60 21.92 31.18
N MET A 657 5.92 20.62 31.30
CA MET A 657 4.93 19.53 31.20
C MET A 657 3.83 19.69 32.26
N THR A 658 4.22 19.92 33.51
CA THR A 658 3.27 20.04 34.62
C THR A 658 2.33 21.24 34.43
N ASP A 659 2.90 22.39 34.10
CA ASP A 659 2.14 23.63 33.88
C ASP A 659 1.22 23.54 32.65
N MET A 660 1.69 22.97 31.55
CA MET A 660 0.85 22.70 30.38
C MET A 660 -0.29 21.75 30.71
N VAL A 661 -0.02 20.60 31.35
CA VAL A 661 -1.06 19.61 31.66
C VAL A 661 -2.13 20.20 32.60
N TRP A 662 -1.75 20.93 33.64
CA TRP A 662 -2.72 21.59 34.52
C TRP A 662 -3.56 22.62 33.78
N TRP A 663 -2.93 23.41 32.90
CA TRP A 663 -3.65 24.37 32.10
C TRP A 663 -4.60 23.72 31.09
N LEU A 664 -4.18 22.65 30.40
CA LEU A 664 -5.00 21.91 29.43
C LEU A 664 -6.28 21.38 30.08
N GLU A 665 -6.19 20.90 31.33
CA GLU A 665 -7.37 20.48 32.09
C GLU A 665 -8.32 21.63 32.40
N GLY A 666 -7.78 22.75 32.88
CA GLY A 666 -8.57 23.95 33.19
C GLY A 666 -9.21 24.57 31.96
N ALA A 667 -8.50 24.52 30.82
CA ALA A 667 -8.96 24.95 29.51
C ALA A 667 -9.96 23.95 28.87
N LYS A 668 -10.22 22.81 29.53
CA LYS A 668 -11.12 21.74 29.07
C LYS A 668 -10.76 21.21 27.67
N ILE A 669 -9.46 21.05 27.43
CA ILE A 669 -8.99 20.29 26.27
C ILE A 669 -9.35 18.81 26.46
N ASP A 670 -9.84 18.18 25.40
CA ASP A 670 -10.42 16.85 25.48
C ASP A 670 -9.36 15.76 25.56
N ARG A 671 -8.26 15.87 24.81
CA ARG A 671 -7.10 14.96 24.87
C ARG A 671 -5.79 15.64 24.50
N TRP A 672 -4.67 15.13 25.02
CA TRP A 672 -3.32 15.61 24.70
C TRP A 672 -2.30 14.46 24.68
N TYR A 673 -1.41 14.52 23.70
CA TYR A 673 -0.39 13.51 23.46
C TYR A 673 0.98 14.14 23.61
N TRP A 674 1.78 13.61 24.54
CA TRP A 674 3.13 14.12 24.74
C TRP A 674 4.04 13.70 23.58
N PHE A 675 4.73 14.66 22.97
CA PHE A 675 5.82 14.43 22.03
C PHE A 675 7.16 14.49 22.80
N SER A 676 7.82 13.35 23.04
CA SER A 676 7.51 12.01 22.53
C SER A 676 7.79 10.92 23.56
N LEU A 677 7.25 9.73 23.33
CA LEU A 677 7.62 8.53 24.07
C LEU A 677 9.14 8.34 24.04
N ASN A 678 9.71 8.55 22.86
CA ASN A 678 11.10 8.31 22.50
C ASN A 678 11.48 9.09 21.23
N GLY A 679 12.77 9.15 20.91
CA GLY A 679 13.27 9.95 19.79
C GLY A 679 14.77 10.28 19.84
N GLU A 680 15.57 9.53 20.61
CA GLU A 680 17.00 9.81 20.77
C GLU A 680 17.76 9.80 19.44
N SER A 681 17.33 9.00 18.46
CA SER A 681 17.92 8.96 17.10
C SER A 681 17.68 10.22 16.27
N TRP A 682 16.69 11.04 16.64
CA TRP A 682 16.35 12.28 15.96
C TRP A 682 16.88 13.53 16.69
N GLY A 683 17.54 13.34 17.84
CA GLY A 683 18.04 14.44 18.66
C GLY A 683 16.95 15.20 19.44
N PHE A 684 15.75 14.63 19.58
CA PHE A 684 14.67 15.22 20.36
C PHE A 684 14.90 15.05 21.87
N GLY A 685 14.65 16.13 22.63
CA GLY A 685 14.85 16.19 24.08
C GLY A 685 13.66 15.75 24.92
N GLY A 686 12.53 15.41 24.30
CA GLY A 686 11.24 15.18 24.97
C GLY A 686 11.00 13.77 25.51
N ASN A 687 12.01 12.90 25.57
CA ASN A 687 11.79 11.45 25.69
C ASN A 687 11.25 11.03 27.07
N LEU A 688 10.13 10.31 27.08
CA LEU A 688 9.58 9.71 28.30
C LEU A 688 10.31 8.43 28.72
N VAL A 689 10.98 7.75 27.78
CA VAL A 689 11.83 6.59 28.05
C VAL A 689 13.19 6.71 27.39
N ASN A 690 14.19 6.06 27.99
CA ASN A 690 15.50 5.87 27.37
C ASN A 690 15.50 4.71 26.35
N LEU A 691 16.63 4.50 25.67
CA LEU A 691 16.82 3.38 24.72
C LEU A 691 16.54 1.98 25.26
N GLN A 692 16.55 1.78 26.59
CA GLN A 692 16.23 0.50 27.23
C GLN A 692 14.74 0.38 27.61
N GLY A 693 13.90 1.38 27.27
CA GLY A 693 12.48 1.41 27.61
C GLY A 693 12.19 1.75 29.07
N VAL A 694 13.17 2.27 29.81
CA VAL A 694 13.02 2.69 31.21
C VAL A 694 12.56 4.14 31.26
N LEU A 695 11.58 4.44 32.13
CA LEU A 695 11.05 5.80 32.30
C LEU A 695 12.16 6.78 32.73
N THR A 696 12.29 7.89 32.00
CA THR A 696 13.08 9.05 32.41
C THR A 696 12.39 9.80 33.56
N THR A 697 13.04 10.81 34.14
CA THR A 697 12.40 11.70 35.13
C THR A 697 11.14 12.36 34.56
N LEU A 698 11.18 12.70 33.27
CA LEU A 698 10.06 13.26 32.54
C LEU A 698 8.94 12.22 32.33
N GLY A 699 9.30 10.97 32.00
CA GLY A 699 8.37 9.83 31.95
C GLY A 699 7.66 9.54 33.27
N GLN A 700 8.40 9.60 34.38
CA GLN A 700 7.84 9.44 35.72
C GLN A 700 6.85 10.57 36.05
N THR A 701 7.19 11.82 35.70
CA THR A 701 6.30 12.96 35.87
C THR A 701 5.01 12.79 35.07
N TYR A 702 5.10 12.40 33.80
CA TYR A 702 3.95 12.20 32.93
C TYR A 702 3.03 11.09 33.46
N ARG A 703 3.61 9.97 33.92
CA ARG A 703 2.88 8.89 34.59
C ARG A 703 2.14 9.39 35.82
N ASP A 704 2.80 10.15 36.69
CA ASP A 704 2.21 10.61 37.95
C ASP A 704 1.04 11.58 37.67
N LEU A 705 1.18 12.45 36.65
CA LEU A 705 0.10 13.32 36.16
C LEU A 705 -1.08 12.54 35.58
N ALA A 706 -0.84 11.42 34.88
CA ALA A 706 -1.87 10.55 34.32
C ALA A 706 -2.58 9.67 35.37
N SER A 707 -1.92 9.44 36.51
CA SER A 707 -2.35 8.50 37.56
C SER A 707 -3.11 9.16 38.70
N ARG A 708 -3.14 10.49 38.74
CA ARG A 708 -3.70 11.22 39.87
C ARG A 708 -5.20 10.96 40.05
N PRO A 709 -5.69 10.83 41.29
CA PRO A 709 -7.11 10.84 41.58
C PRO A 709 -7.74 12.15 41.10
N ARG A 710 -8.97 12.08 40.62
CA ARG A 710 -9.75 13.25 40.21
C ARG A 710 -11.10 13.29 40.87
#